data_AF-A0A059LM57-F1
#
_entry.id   AF-A0A059LM57-F1
#
_cell.length_a   1.000
_cell.length_b   1.000
_cell.length_c   1.000
_cell.angle_alpha   90.00
_cell.angle_beta   90.00
_cell.angle_gamma   90.00
#
_symmetry.space_group_name_H-M   'P 1'
#
loop_
_entity.id
_entity.type
_entity.pdbx_description
1 polymer ?
#
loop_
_entity_poly.entity_id
_entity_poly.type
_entity_poly.pdbx_seq_one_letter_code
_entity_poly.pdbx_strand_id
1 'polypeptide(L)'
;AIDMNQDNYLCEALKMRSLTSEFNPPRFDDLHAQAAQAVGIGRKESRASDTSEESEPAPSAAEAWEHERPFPDMAHQPVALVGFREWIFSQDSGALAGFAAATEFTFGSIVQRIMTWPGAARFHYGHPDLWNKLFVMTRGGPSKATRGFHISEDVFAGYNHTLRGGRTKFKEYVSVGKGRDMGFDSINGFEAKVSGGNGEQVMSRDVFRMSARMDFFRLMAFYHSGCGFFVNTTLLLASVYANVWVIVLISLTGSELVVDPRTLSVVSSLTGQAVGVSVNQAVQLGLFSIVTYAVELMLERGIMHMLATILVQIIQGSVAFFTFRARTTMHYFTSDVQYGGAKYVSTGRGYALKHNSFVKVYAGYARSHLYFGTELIFMLILLALINTSDYALLTWSAWLVAVCLLWAPFWFNPQTFQIERCTDDFEAWVLWMTDVVDAESGTTWFSWNKGQLERARNELGTLNNPFATTVRGLLMAVPTAVLAVAAVTTINNTEYNRWIIFGTVSGGFWFAVVAIWCLRYVMLRNYWHRLWRATRTFVAIGLIAFIVCVIIFIPGGVSAGVGVRNLVIIVFANIEIVAIVAQVLLYTCRGSLKARYITDSAYRMLDWALGYMLFGFLFLLSFLQIVDIMQGALLFNMKFAKALQRSRLLESNFFSSYVDRAMERVTKNLKEEQRLAGEPHSGRPPVSRSSSKVA
;
A
#
# COMPACT_ATOMS: atom_id res chain seq x y z
N ALA A 1 8.75 -14.22 37.03
CA ALA A 1 7.64 -14.59 37.93
C ALA A 1 6.37 -14.16 37.25
N ILE A 2 5.41 -15.07 37.09
CA ILE A 2 4.08 -14.70 36.62
C ILE A 2 3.27 -14.52 37.90
N ASP A 3 2.68 -13.34 38.07
CA ASP A 3 1.88 -13.02 39.25
C ASP A 3 0.61 -13.87 39.25
N MET A 4 0.51 -14.77 40.23
CA MET A 4 -0.63 -15.67 40.38
C MET A 4 -1.67 -15.13 41.37
N ASN A 5 -1.51 -13.91 41.91
CA ASN A 5 -2.47 -13.31 42.85
C ASN A 5 -3.74 -12.75 42.20
N GLN A 6 -4.23 -13.39 41.14
CA GLN A 6 -5.52 -13.03 40.50
C GLN A 6 -6.62 -14.01 40.91
N ASP A 7 -7.89 -13.57 40.78
CA ASP A 7 -9.05 -14.44 40.94
C ASP A 7 -8.92 -15.69 40.03
N ASN A 8 -9.30 -16.87 40.53
CA ASN A 8 -9.14 -18.18 39.88
C ASN A 8 -7.71 -18.75 39.82
N TYR A 9 -6.94 -18.62 40.92
CA TYR A 9 -5.59 -19.16 41.10
C TYR A 9 -5.38 -20.60 40.54
N LEU A 10 -6.30 -21.53 40.78
CA LEU A 10 -6.19 -22.90 40.28
C LEU A 10 -6.22 -22.96 38.74
N CYS A 11 -7.08 -22.16 38.13
CA CYS A 11 -7.19 -22.07 36.67
C CYS A 11 -5.89 -21.51 36.08
N GLU A 12 -5.33 -20.46 36.69
CA GLU A 12 -4.04 -19.89 36.28
C GLU A 12 -2.89 -20.88 36.49
N ALA A 13 -2.84 -21.59 37.61
CA ALA A 13 -1.84 -22.62 37.86
C ALA A 13 -1.88 -23.75 36.81
N LEU A 14 -3.08 -24.20 36.42
CA LEU A 14 -3.28 -25.19 35.36
C LEU A 14 -2.85 -24.67 33.99
N LYS A 15 -3.17 -23.41 33.65
CA LYS A 15 -2.70 -22.77 32.42
C LYS A 15 -1.18 -22.69 32.38
N MET A 16 -0.55 -22.27 33.48
CA MET A 16 0.92 -22.16 33.58
C MET A 16 1.62 -23.51 33.50
N ARG A 17 1.06 -24.55 34.10
CA ARG A 17 1.56 -25.93 33.96
C ARG A 17 1.52 -26.37 32.49
N SER A 18 0.39 -26.19 31.82
CA SER A 18 0.26 -26.54 30.39
C SER A 18 1.25 -25.74 29.54
N LEU A 19 1.41 -24.45 29.83
CA LEU A 19 2.31 -23.55 29.12
C LEU A 19 3.78 -23.93 29.28
N THR A 20 4.23 -24.18 30.50
CA THR A 20 5.61 -24.61 30.76
C THR A 20 5.90 -25.97 30.14
N SER A 21 4.90 -26.86 30.11
CA SER A 21 5.03 -28.17 29.46
C SER A 21 5.27 -28.08 27.95
N GLU A 22 4.85 -26.99 27.29
CA GLU A 22 5.12 -26.80 25.86
C GLU A 22 6.61 -26.62 25.54
N PHE A 23 7.41 -26.19 26.51
CA PHE A 23 8.86 -26.04 26.38
C PHE A 23 9.64 -27.30 26.76
N ASN A 24 8.99 -28.30 27.36
CA ASN A 24 9.66 -29.55 27.70
C ASN A 24 10.08 -30.28 26.42
N PRO A 25 11.27 -30.92 26.42
CA PRO A 25 11.64 -31.83 25.33
C PRO A 25 10.61 -32.97 25.25
N PRO A 26 10.36 -33.53 24.05
CA PRO A 26 9.55 -34.74 23.94
C PRO A 26 10.15 -35.83 24.86
N ARG A 27 9.30 -36.52 25.64
CA ARG A 27 9.75 -37.69 26.39
C ARG A 27 10.08 -38.79 25.38
N PHE A 28 11.31 -39.30 25.41
CA PHE A 28 11.79 -40.35 24.50
C PHE A 28 10.97 -41.66 24.58
N ASP A 29 10.19 -41.85 25.65
CA ASP A 29 9.48 -43.11 25.94
C ASP A 29 8.24 -43.38 25.06
N ASP A 30 7.61 -42.35 24.46
CA ASP A 30 6.38 -42.55 23.66
C ASP A 30 6.65 -43.12 22.25
N LEU A 31 7.89 -43.07 21.76
CA LEU A 31 8.25 -43.59 20.44
C LEU A 31 8.31 -45.11 20.39
N HIS A 32 8.75 -45.77 21.46
CA HIS A 32 8.68 -47.23 21.54
C HIS A 32 7.24 -47.70 21.63
N ALA A 33 6.35 -46.97 22.31
CA ALA A 33 4.94 -47.32 22.40
C ALA A 33 4.19 -47.12 21.07
N GLN A 34 4.46 -46.02 20.35
CA GLN A 34 3.84 -45.75 19.04
C GLN A 34 4.44 -46.63 17.92
N ALA A 35 5.75 -46.87 17.92
CA ALA A 35 6.38 -47.81 17.00
C ALA A 35 5.95 -49.26 17.30
N ALA A 36 5.78 -49.65 18.57
CA ALA A 36 5.23 -50.95 18.93
C ALA A 36 3.75 -51.09 18.56
N GLN A 37 2.96 -50.01 18.61
CA GLN A 37 1.58 -50.02 18.10
C GLN A 37 1.52 -50.12 16.56
N ALA A 38 2.39 -49.42 15.83
CA ALA A 38 2.46 -49.50 14.38
C ALA A 38 2.93 -50.88 13.88
N VAL A 39 3.91 -51.48 14.57
CA VAL A 39 4.42 -52.83 14.26
C VAL A 39 3.44 -53.93 14.74
N GLY A 40 2.65 -53.68 15.78
CA GLY A 40 1.66 -54.62 16.32
C GLY A 40 0.42 -54.82 15.44
N ILE A 41 0.10 -53.87 14.56
CA ILE A 41 -1.04 -53.97 13.63
C ILE A 41 -0.68 -54.77 12.36
N GLY A 42 0.60 -54.81 11.98
CA GLY A 42 1.08 -55.53 10.78
C GLY A 42 1.41 -57.02 10.97
N ARG A 43 1.25 -57.59 12.18
CA ARG A 43 1.71 -58.95 12.50
C ARG A 43 0.59 -59.94 12.83
N LYS A 44 -0.51 -59.88 12.08
CA LYS A 44 -1.44 -61.01 11.92
C LYS A 44 -1.60 -61.28 10.42
N GLU A 45 -1.48 -62.55 10.07
CA GLU A 45 -1.59 -63.12 8.71
C GLU A 45 -0.30 -63.14 7.87
N SER A 46 0.51 -64.17 8.10
CA SER A 46 0.71 -65.23 7.10
C SER A 46 1.81 -66.19 7.58
N ARG A 47 1.46 -67.48 7.60
CA ARG A 47 2.32 -68.60 7.96
C ARG A 47 2.22 -69.56 6.77
N ALA A 48 3.29 -69.74 5.98
CA ALA A 48 3.70 -71.00 5.31
C ALA A 48 4.66 -70.78 4.12
N SER A 49 5.68 -71.65 4.09
CA SER A 49 6.46 -72.23 2.97
C SER A 49 7.41 -71.39 2.09
N ASP A 50 8.71 -71.66 2.32
CA ASP A 50 9.75 -72.17 1.41
C ASP A 50 10.26 -71.42 0.16
N THR A 51 11.58 -71.13 0.25
CA THR A 51 12.67 -71.26 -0.74
C THR A 51 12.57 -70.62 -2.12
N SER A 52 13.43 -69.62 -2.39
CA SER A 52 14.62 -69.68 -3.27
C SER A 52 14.87 -68.39 -4.07
N GLU A 53 16.13 -67.96 -4.04
CA GLU A 53 16.87 -67.13 -5.01
C GLU A 53 16.63 -65.61 -5.14
N GLU A 54 17.76 -64.93 -5.25
CA GLU A 54 18.00 -63.50 -5.20
C GLU A 54 17.37 -62.73 -6.37
N SER A 55 16.63 -61.70 -6.03
CA SER A 55 16.60 -60.44 -6.76
C SER A 55 16.42 -59.34 -5.71
N GLU A 56 17.31 -58.35 -5.69
CA GLU A 56 17.07 -57.14 -4.89
C GLU A 56 15.71 -56.56 -5.32
N PRO A 57 14.72 -56.43 -4.43
CA PRO A 57 13.49 -55.78 -4.79
C PRO A 57 13.81 -54.31 -5.03
N ALA A 58 13.39 -53.78 -6.19
CA ALA A 58 13.32 -52.34 -6.38
C ALA A 58 12.56 -51.75 -5.17
N PRO A 59 13.06 -50.66 -4.57
CA PRO A 59 12.46 -50.12 -3.35
C PRO A 59 10.97 -49.92 -3.58
N SER A 60 10.18 -50.47 -2.67
CA SER A 60 8.73 -50.34 -2.78
C SER A 60 8.39 -48.84 -2.80
N ALA A 61 7.29 -48.45 -3.45
CA ALA A 61 6.87 -47.05 -3.44
C ALA A 61 6.77 -46.48 -2.00
N ALA A 62 6.57 -47.33 -0.98
CA ALA A 62 6.60 -46.95 0.42
C ALA A 62 8.00 -46.56 0.94
N GLU A 63 9.07 -47.25 0.51
CA GLU A 63 10.46 -46.93 0.89
C GLU A 63 10.98 -45.67 0.17
N ALA A 64 10.54 -45.45 -1.07
CA ALA A 64 10.81 -44.19 -1.77
C ALA A 64 10.13 -42.98 -1.09
N TRP A 65 8.97 -43.20 -0.45
CA TRP A 65 8.22 -42.17 0.28
C TRP A 65 8.77 -41.93 1.70
N GLU A 66 9.55 -42.85 2.26
CA GLU A 66 10.15 -42.68 3.58
C GLU A 66 11.27 -41.63 3.59
N HIS A 67 11.92 -41.40 2.43
CA HIS A 67 12.88 -40.31 2.23
C HIS A 67 12.26 -38.95 1.90
N GLU A 68 10.98 -38.91 1.56
CA GLU A 68 10.20 -37.68 1.38
C GLU A 68 8.98 -37.69 2.29
N ARG A 69 9.18 -37.68 3.62
CA ARG A 69 8.06 -37.38 4.51
C ARG A 69 7.48 -36.03 4.08
N PRO A 70 6.17 -35.92 3.73
CA PRO A 70 5.59 -34.66 3.29
C PRO A 70 5.59 -33.60 4.40
N PHE A 71 5.85 -34.02 5.65
CA PHE A 71 5.88 -33.16 6.82
C PHE A 71 7.16 -33.40 7.65
N PRO A 72 7.76 -32.32 8.19
CA PRO A 72 9.02 -32.42 8.93
C PRO A 72 8.85 -33.16 10.25
N ASP A 73 9.85 -33.97 10.62
CA ASP A 73 9.96 -34.53 11.97
C ASP A 73 10.38 -33.43 12.97
N MET A 74 9.38 -32.73 13.48
CA MET A 74 9.56 -31.63 14.43
C MET A 74 9.58 -32.12 15.88
N ALA A 75 9.46 -33.43 16.14
CA ALA A 75 9.33 -33.97 17.49
C ALA A 75 10.58 -33.64 18.32
N HIS A 76 11.76 -33.85 17.74
CA HIS A 76 13.06 -33.77 18.42
C HIS A 76 13.66 -32.36 18.57
N GLN A 77 12.99 -31.31 18.08
CA GLN A 77 13.55 -29.95 18.13
C GLN A 77 13.18 -29.21 19.43
N PRO A 78 14.15 -28.55 20.10
CA PRO A 78 13.87 -27.70 21.24
C PRO A 78 12.93 -26.56 20.87
N VAL A 79 11.98 -26.26 21.76
CA VAL A 79 11.02 -25.18 21.55
C VAL A 79 11.65 -23.87 22.01
N ALA A 80 11.84 -22.95 21.07
CA ALA A 80 12.38 -21.62 21.34
C ALA A 80 11.27 -20.64 21.71
N LEU A 81 10.14 -20.72 21.00
CA LEU A 81 8.99 -19.85 21.16
C LEU A 81 7.69 -20.67 21.24
N VAL A 82 6.80 -20.29 22.14
CA VAL A 82 5.41 -20.74 22.16
C VAL A 82 4.53 -19.52 21.97
N GLY A 83 3.83 -19.49 20.85
CA GLY A 83 2.94 -18.41 20.50
C GLY A 83 1.48 -18.70 20.78
N PHE A 84 0.73 -17.64 21.01
CA PHE A 84 -0.68 -17.69 21.38
C PHE A 84 -1.56 -16.89 20.45
N ARG A 85 -2.86 -17.15 20.54
CA ARG A 85 -3.86 -16.45 19.74
C ARG A 85 -4.08 -15.04 20.27
N GLU A 86 -4.14 -14.07 19.36
CA GLU A 86 -4.56 -12.69 19.65
C GLU A 86 -6.01 -12.49 19.17
N TRP A 87 -6.78 -11.67 19.87
CA TRP A 87 -8.10 -11.22 19.39
C TRP A 87 -8.27 -9.71 19.62
N ILE A 88 -8.84 -9.02 18.63
CA ILE A 88 -9.09 -7.58 18.73
C ILE A 88 -10.44 -7.32 19.39
N PHE A 89 -10.43 -6.82 20.62
CA PHE A 89 -11.67 -6.54 21.35
C PHE A 89 -12.33 -5.22 20.96
N SER A 90 -11.59 -4.33 20.31
CA SER A 90 -12.08 -3.04 19.80
C SER A 90 -12.70 -3.15 18.40
N GLN A 91 -12.99 -4.36 17.91
CA GLN A 91 -13.54 -4.60 16.56
C GLN A 91 -14.88 -3.87 16.31
N ASP A 92 -15.67 -3.62 17.36
CA ASP A 92 -17.02 -3.04 17.27
C ASP A 92 -17.04 -1.50 17.28
N SER A 93 -15.88 -0.84 17.24
CA SER A 93 -15.79 0.64 17.24
C SER A 93 -16.18 1.28 15.91
N GLY A 94 -16.07 0.56 14.80
CA GLY A 94 -16.43 1.01 13.46
C GLY A 94 -15.99 0.03 12.36
N ALA A 95 -16.35 0.32 11.10
CA ALA A 95 -16.07 -0.56 9.97
C ALA A 95 -14.56 -0.82 9.77
N LEU A 96 -13.72 0.23 9.88
CA LEU A 96 -12.26 0.10 9.76
C LEU A 96 -11.66 -0.82 10.84
N ALA A 97 -12.14 -0.69 12.08
CA ALA A 97 -11.73 -1.58 13.16
C ALA A 97 -12.17 -3.02 12.89
N GLY A 98 -13.38 -3.21 12.35
CA GLY A 98 -13.87 -4.51 11.89
C GLY A 98 -13.00 -5.13 10.80
N PHE A 99 -12.60 -4.37 9.77
CA PHE A 99 -11.74 -4.87 8.68
C PHE A 99 -10.34 -5.26 9.17
N ALA A 100 -9.75 -4.44 10.03
CA ALA A 100 -8.44 -4.72 10.59
C ALA A 100 -8.48 -5.89 11.59
N ALA A 101 -9.55 -5.99 12.39
CA ALA A 101 -9.81 -7.15 13.25
C ALA A 101 -10.01 -8.44 12.42
N ALA A 102 -10.68 -8.38 11.27
CA ALA A 102 -10.85 -9.52 10.37
C ALA A 102 -9.51 -10.05 9.82
N THR A 103 -8.59 -9.13 9.49
CA THR A 103 -7.23 -9.50 9.08
C THR A 103 -6.49 -10.18 10.23
N GLU A 104 -6.50 -9.59 11.42
CA GLU A 104 -5.81 -10.16 12.59
C GLU A 104 -6.42 -11.48 13.05
N PHE A 105 -7.73 -11.63 12.96
CA PHE A 105 -8.43 -12.88 13.24
C PHE A 105 -7.92 -13.99 12.32
N THR A 106 -7.93 -13.76 11.00
CA THR A 106 -7.45 -14.74 10.02
C THR A 106 -5.97 -15.06 10.21
N PHE A 107 -5.13 -14.03 10.41
CA PHE A 107 -3.70 -14.21 10.63
C PHE A 107 -3.43 -14.98 11.92
N GLY A 108 -4.11 -14.62 13.01
CA GLY A 108 -3.93 -15.12 14.37
C GLY A 108 -4.55 -16.48 14.66
N SER A 109 -5.27 -17.07 13.69
CA SER A 109 -5.86 -18.41 13.82
C SER A 109 -5.42 -19.35 12.68
N ILE A 110 -6.20 -19.48 11.60
CA ILE A 110 -5.98 -20.48 10.54
C ILE A 110 -4.60 -20.37 9.90
N VAL A 111 -4.10 -19.14 9.68
CA VAL A 111 -2.77 -18.93 9.14
C VAL A 111 -1.71 -19.40 10.14
N GLN A 112 -1.82 -19.06 11.43
CA GLN A 112 -0.89 -19.57 12.44
C GLN A 112 -0.94 -21.10 12.60
N ARG A 113 -2.13 -21.71 12.50
CA ARG A 113 -2.28 -23.17 12.52
C ARG A 113 -1.45 -23.80 11.41
N ILE A 114 -1.67 -23.38 10.16
CA ILE A 114 -1.00 -23.91 8.97
C ILE A 114 0.50 -23.60 8.99
N MET A 115 0.91 -22.40 9.40
CA MET A 115 2.32 -22.03 9.55
C MET A 115 3.05 -22.87 10.61
N THR A 116 2.34 -23.33 11.64
CA THR A 116 2.92 -24.17 12.68
C THR A 116 2.96 -25.62 12.26
N TRP A 117 1.84 -26.15 11.77
CA TRP A 117 1.69 -27.51 11.28
C TRP A 117 0.62 -27.56 10.17
N PRO A 118 0.92 -28.10 8.99
CA PRO A 118 2.16 -28.80 8.61
C PRO A 118 3.35 -27.92 8.21
N GLY A 119 3.17 -26.61 8.04
CA GLY A 119 4.14 -25.76 7.33
C GLY A 119 5.49 -25.55 8.03
N ALA A 120 5.56 -25.67 9.36
CA ALA A 120 6.78 -25.44 10.15
C ALA A 120 7.55 -24.16 9.75
N ALA A 121 6.79 -23.09 9.46
CA ALA A 121 7.23 -21.81 8.92
C ALA A 121 6.80 -20.61 9.80
N ARG A 122 6.37 -20.84 11.04
CA ARG A 122 6.06 -19.77 12.00
C ARG A 122 7.35 -19.17 12.59
N PHE A 123 7.69 -17.95 12.15
CA PHE A 123 8.90 -17.25 12.62
C PHE A 123 8.61 -15.96 13.40
N HIS A 124 7.42 -15.39 13.25
CA HIS A 124 7.00 -14.20 13.98
C HIS A 124 6.63 -14.56 15.43
N TYR A 125 7.05 -13.71 16.38
CA TYR A 125 6.48 -13.69 17.73
C TYR A 125 5.50 -12.53 17.90
N GLY A 126 4.35 -12.82 18.50
CA GLY A 126 3.37 -11.83 18.93
C GLY A 126 3.65 -11.29 20.33
N HIS A 127 2.91 -10.27 20.75
CA HIS A 127 3.05 -9.72 22.10
C HIS A 127 2.73 -10.72 23.23
N PRO A 128 1.80 -11.69 23.08
CA PRO A 128 1.53 -12.66 24.13
C PRO A 128 2.49 -13.86 24.11
N ASP A 129 3.36 -13.95 23.10
CA ASP A 129 4.20 -15.13 22.90
C ASP A 129 5.31 -15.21 23.95
N LEU A 130 5.68 -16.44 24.30
CA LEU A 130 6.68 -16.71 25.33
C LEU A 130 7.94 -17.33 24.76
N TRP A 131 9.05 -16.96 25.38
CA TRP A 131 10.39 -17.37 24.98
C TRP A 131 11.02 -18.33 25.98
N ASN A 132 11.71 -19.35 25.46
CA ASN A 132 12.66 -20.12 26.25
C ASN A 132 13.91 -19.27 26.51
N LYS A 133 13.94 -18.58 27.66
CA LYS A 133 15.03 -17.66 28.03
C LYS A 133 16.43 -18.30 27.90
N LEU A 134 16.62 -19.52 28.39
CA LEU A 134 17.93 -20.19 28.36
C LEU A 134 18.38 -20.47 26.92
N PHE A 135 17.47 -20.98 26.09
CA PHE A 135 17.76 -21.23 24.68
C PHE A 135 18.10 -19.93 23.93
N VAL A 136 17.29 -18.89 24.12
CA VAL A 136 17.38 -17.63 23.38
C VAL A 136 18.64 -16.84 23.73
N MET A 137 18.90 -16.65 25.03
CA MET A 137 20.03 -15.86 25.52
C MET A 137 21.39 -16.46 25.12
N THR A 138 21.48 -17.78 25.04
CA THR A 138 22.73 -18.47 24.65
C THR A 138 22.93 -18.54 23.14
N ARG A 139 21.96 -18.09 22.32
CA ARG A 139 21.92 -18.29 20.86
C ARG A 139 21.68 -17.01 20.06
N GLY A 140 22.10 -15.86 20.60
CA GLY A 140 22.07 -14.57 19.93
C GLY A 140 20.93 -13.64 20.36
N GLY A 141 20.14 -14.03 21.37
CA GLY A 141 19.09 -13.18 21.93
C GLY A 141 17.85 -13.03 21.04
N PRO A 142 16.87 -12.24 21.48
CA PRO A 142 15.58 -12.09 20.81
C PRO A 142 15.61 -11.15 19.59
N SER A 143 16.71 -10.45 19.33
CA SER A 143 16.82 -9.54 18.18
C SER A 143 18.28 -9.31 17.78
N LYS A 144 18.49 -8.79 16.56
CA LYS A 144 19.82 -8.44 16.03
C LYS A 144 20.21 -7.02 16.47
N ALA A 145 21.47 -6.85 16.86
CA ALA A 145 22.01 -5.57 17.30
C ALA A 145 22.35 -4.61 16.14
N THR A 146 21.41 -4.33 15.24
CA THR A 146 21.59 -3.36 14.15
C THR A 146 20.49 -2.31 14.22
N ARG A 147 20.85 -1.05 14.46
CA ARG A 147 19.89 0.07 14.42
C ARG A 147 19.48 0.33 12.97
N GLY A 148 18.19 0.27 12.68
CA GLY A 148 17.61 0.71 11.40
C GLY A 148 17.70 -0.29 10.24
N PHE A 149 18.33 -1.45 10.42
CA PHE A 149 18.27 -2.58 9.48
C PHE A 149 17.64 -3.76 10.21
N HIS A 150 16.67 -4.44 9.58
CA HIS A 150 15.81 -5.48 10.15
C HIS A 150 14.62 -4.92 10.96
N ILE A 151 13.80 -4.06 10.36
CA ILE A 151 12.59 -3.52 11.02
C ILE A 151 11.65 -4.61 11.54
N SER A 152 11.59 -5.77 10.88
CA SER A 152 10.84 -6.95 11.31
C SER A 152 11.62 -7.80 12.32
N GLU A 153 12.09 -7.18 13.40
CA GLU A 153 12.87 -7.82 14.47
C GLU A 153 12.19 -9.08 15.02
N ASP A 154 10.87 -9.06 15.07
CA ASP A 154 9.98 -10.13 15.47
C ASP A 154 10.07 -11.39 14.60
N VAL A 155 10.24 -11.20 13.30
CA VAL A 155 10.43 -12.30 12.35
C VAL A 155 11.88 -12.77 12.31
N PHE A 156 12.84 -11.85 12.37
CA PHE A 156 14.27 -12.20 12.36
C PHE A 156 14.68 -13.02 13.57
N ALA A 157 14.03 -12.81 14.72
CA ALA A 157 14.19 -13.65 15.90
C ALA A 157 13.87 -15.12 15.60
N GLY A 158 12.73 -15.38 14.94
CA GLY A 158 12.35 -16.72 14.52
C GLY A 158 13.33 -17.35 13.55
N TYR A 159 13.76 -16.61 12.51
CA TYR A 159 14.78 -17.10 11.58
C TYR A 159 16.06 -17.51 12.31
N ASN A 160 16.53 -16.65 13.23
CA ASN A 160 17.75 -16.86 13.98
C ASN A 160 17.69 -18.13 14.84
N HIS A 161 16.57 -18.37 15.52
CA HIS A 161 16.39 -19.53 16.37
C HIS A 161 16.11 -20.81 15.59
N THR A 162 15.37 -20.74 14.47
CA THR A 162 15.17 -21.89 13.59
C THR A 162 16.46 -22.34 12.93
N LEU A 163 17.31 -21.42 12.47
CA LEU A 163 18.64 -21.76 11.94
C LEU A 163 19.57 -22.40 12.98
N ARG A 164 19.24 -22.30 14.28
CA ARG A 164 19.99 -22.93 15.39
C ARG A 164 19.28 -24.16 15.95
N GLY A 165 18.37 -24.75 15.19
CA GLY A 165 17.66 -25.98 15.53
C GLY A 165 16.48 -25.79 16.48
N GLY A 166 16.06 -24.56 16.77
CA GLY A 166 14.86 -24.27 17.55
C GLY A 166 13.59 -24.32 16.71
N ARG A 167 12.45 -24.63 17.34
CA ARG A 167 11.13 -24.51 16.71
C ARG A 167 10.22 -23.55 17.43
N THR A 168 9.23 -23.06 16.69
CA THR A 168 8.14 -22.24 17.20
C THR A 168 6.85 -23.06 17.23
N LYS A 169 6.15 -23.05 18.37
CA LYS A 169 4.83 -23.64 18.51
C LYS A 169 3.76 -22.55 18.49
N PHE A 170 2.53 -22.93 18.15
CA PHE A 170 1.33 -22.11 18.30
C PHE A 170 0.28 -22.89 19.08
N LYS A 171 -0.38 -22.24 20.04
CA LYS A 171 -1.39 -22.84 20.91
C LYS A 171 -2.56 -21.89 21.13
N GLU A 172 -3.76 -22.45 21.18
CA GLU A 172 -5.01 -21.68 21.24
C GLU A 172 -5.79 -21.86 22.54
N TYR A 173 -5.28 -22.65 23.48
CA TYR A 173 -5.89 -22.79 24.81
C TYR A 173 -5.73 -21.53 25.68
N VAL A 174 -4.89 -20.58 25.25
CA VAL A 174 -4.82 -19.21 25.76
C VAL A 174 -5.02 -18.25 24.59
N SER A 175 -5.85 -17.22 24.81
CA SER A 175 -5.99 -16.09 23.91
C SER A 175 -5.79 -14.78 24.67
N VAL A 176 -5.22 -13.78 24.00
CA VAL A 176 -4.98 -12.46 24.58
C VAL A 176 -5.77 -11.40 23.82
N GLY A 177 -6.52 -10.61 24.58
CA GLY A 177 -7.28 -9.48 24.06
C GLY A 177 -6.36 -8.29 23.79
N LYS A 178 -6.43 -7.76 22.58
CA LYS A 178 -5.66 -6.61 22.13
C LYS A 178 -6.59 -5.46 21.80
N GLY A 179 -6.36 -4.33 22.46
CA GLY A 179 -7.08 -3.09 22.19
C GLY A 179 -6.34 -2.33 21.10
N ARG A 180 -7.02 -2.07 19.98
CA ARG A 180 -6.52 -1.19 18.92
C ARG A 180 -7.60 -0.23 18.47
N ASP A 181 -7.37 1.06 18.72
CA ASP A 181 -8.13 2.09 18.01
C ASP A 181 -7.48 2.27 16.64
N MET A 182 -8.18 1.87 15.58
CA MET A 182 -7.62 1.77 14.23
C MET A 182 -8.35 2.70 13.26
N GLY A 183 -7.71 3.85 12.97
CA GLY A 183 -8.08 4.72 11.87
C GLY A 183 -7.41 4.31 10.56
N PHE A 184 -7.90 4.82 9.44
CA PHE A 184 -7.42 4.47 8.10
C PHE A 184 -5.89 4.62 7.95
N ASP A 185 -5.35 5.77 8.35
CA ASP A 185 -3.91 6.05 8.31
C ASP A 185 -3.08 5.16 9.24
N SER A 186 -3.61 4.81 10.40
CA SER A 186 -2.91 3.94 11.34
C SER A 186 -2.75 2.52 10.78
N ILE A 187 -3.79 2.02 10.09
CA ILE A 187 -3.77 0.69 9.47
C ILE A 187 -2.84 0.68 8.26
N ASN A 188 -2.93 1.67 7.38
CA ASN A 188 -2.04 1.76 6.21
C ASN A 188 -0.58 2.03 6.64
N GLY A 189 -0.35 2.79 7.70
CA GLY A 189 0.99 2.97 8.27
C GLY A 189 1.58 1.67 8.81
N PHE A 190 0.75 0.81 9.42
CA PHE A 190 1.17 -0.53 9.84
C PHE A 190 1.49 -1.41 8.62
N GLU A 191 0.64 -1.41 7.61
CA GLU A 191 0.88 -2.16 6.37
C GLU A 191 2.16 -1.68 5.67
N ALA A 192 2.40 -0.37 5.62
CA ALA A 192 3.63 0.22 5.07
C ALA A 192 4.87 -0.27 5.81
N LYS A 193 4.82 -0.30 7.15
CA LYS A 193 5.91 -0.82 8.00
C LYS A 193 6.19 -2.29 7.72
N VAL A 194 5.15 -3.14 7.73
CA VAL A 194 5.29 -4.58 7.49
C VAL A 194 5.80 -4.86 6.07
N SER A 195 5.31 -4.12 5.08
CA SER A 195 5.70 -4.27 3.67
C SER A 195 7.15 -3.85 3.42
N GLY A 196 7.57 -2.72 3.98
CA GLY A 196 8.97 -2.29 3.93
C GLY A 196 9.89 -3.30 4.63
N GLY A 197 9.51 -3.75 5.83
CA GLY A 197 10.28 -4.78 6.56
C GLY A 197 10.41 -6.10 5.80
N ASN A 198 9.39 -6.50 5.03
CA ASN A 198 9.48 -7.68 4.16
C ASN A 198 10.37 -7.45 2.92
N GLY A 199 10.48 -6.22 2.42
CA GLY A 199 11.47 -5.85 1.41
C GLY A 199 12.90 -6.14 1.90
N GLU A 200 13.22 -5.73 3.12
CA GLU A 200 14.51 -6.04 3.77
C GLU A 200 14.69 -7.55 4.00
N GLN A 201 13.63 -8.27 4.38
CA GLN A 201 13.69 -9.72 4.59
C GLN A 201 14.04 -10.48 3.30
N VAL A 202 13.41 -10.15 2.17
CA VAL A 202 13.68 -10.79 0.86
C VAL A 202 15.15 -10.67 0.47
N MET A 203 15.78 -9.54 0.81
CA MET A 203 17.19 -9.28 0.51
C MET A 203 18.14 -9.82 1.60
N SER A 204 17.62 -10.41 2.67
CA SER A 204 18.42 -10.82 3.82
C SER A 204 19.11 -12.16 3.62
N ARG A 205 20.29 -12.31 4.24
CA ARG A 205 21.03 -13.58 4.28
C ARG A 205 20.27 -14.67 5.05
N ASP A 206 19.39 -14.29 5.98
CA ASP A 206 18.63 -15.27 6.78
C ASP A 206 17.59 -15.97 5.91
N VAL A 207 16.85 -15.24 5.07
CA VAL A 207 15.92 -15.84 4.12
C VAL A 207 16.66 -16.80 3.18
N PHE A 208 17.80 -16.38 2.61
CA PHE A 208 18.63 -17.28 1.78
C PHE A 208 19.03 -18.56 2.52
N ARG A 209 19.49 -18.44 3.78
CA ARG A 209 19.91 -19.56 4.62
C ARG A 209 18.76 -20.48 5.04
N MET A 210 17.57 -19.92 5.25
CA MET A 210 16.36 -20.66 5.57
C MET A 210 15.91 -21.45 4.35
N SER A 211 15.78 -20.78 3.20
CA SER A 211 15.33 -21.40 1.94
C SER A 211 16.25 -22.52 1.48
N ALA A 212 17.57 -22.38 1.65
CA ALA A 212 18.53 -23.42 1.28
C ALA A 212 18.50 -24.68 2.19
N ARG A 213 17.73 -24.67 3.30
CA ARG A 213 17.66 -25.76 4.29
C ARG A 213 16.26 -26.35 4.44
N MET A 214 15.28 -25.86 3.71
CA MET A 214 13.90 -26.36 3.76
C MET A 214 13.67 -27.33 2.61
N ASP A 215 12.90 -28.40 2.87
CA ASP A 215 12.31 -29.20 1.81
C ASP A 215 11.29 -28.38 1.01
N PHE A 216 10.87 -28.91 -0.15
CA PHE A 216 9.98 -28.22 -1.08
C PHE A 216 8.68 -27.74 -0.42
N PHE A 217 8.01 -28.57 0.39
CA PHE A 217 6.73 -28.22 0.99
C PHE A 217 6.87 -27.12 2.05
N ARG A 218 7.90 -27.19 2.89
CA ARG A 218 8.21 -26.12 3.85
C ARG A 218 8.65 -24.85 3.15
N LEU A 219 9.41 -24.95 2.05
CA LEU A 219 9.81 -23.81 1.26
C LEU A 219 8.59 -23.10 0.66
N MET A 220 7.61 -23.85 0.14
CA MET A 220 6.35 -23.31 -0.35
C MET A 220 5.53 -22.68 0.78
N ALA A 221 5.42 -23.34 1.94
CA ALA A 221 4.76 -22.77 3.11
C ALA A 221 5.45 -21.47 3.55
N PHE A 222 6.78 -21.43 3.59
CA PHE A 222 7.56 -20.25 3.94
C PHE A 222 7.40 -19.12 2.92
N TYR A 223 7.38 -19.45 1.63
CA TYR A 223 7.12 -18.47 0.56
C TYR A 223 5.74 -17.82 0.75
N HIS A 224 4.68 -18.61 0.83
CA HIS A 224 3.32 -18.07 0.91
C HIS A 224 2.97 -17.40 2.24
N SER A 225 3.60 -17.82 3.35
CA SER A 225 3.35 -17.23 4.68
C SER A 225 4.26 -16.06 5.04
N GLY A 226 5.32 -15.83 4.26
CA GLY A 226 6.28 -14.76 4.48
C GLY A 226 6.44 -13.87 3.25
N CYS A 227 7.67 -13.82 2.74
CA CYS A 227 8.09 -12.91 1.68
C CYS A 227 7.28 -13.03 0.37
N GLY A 228 6.85 -14.23 0.00
CA GLY A 228 6.13 -14.49 -1.25
C GLY A 228 4.76 -13.84 -1.32
N PHE A 229 4.10 -13.59 -0.18
CA PHE A 229 2.85 -12.82 -0.14
C PHE A 229 3.03 -11.41 -0.73
N PHE A 230 4.11 -10.72 -0.34
CA PHE A 230 4.43 -9.36 -0.79
C PHE A 230 4.88 -9.33 -2.26
N VAL A 231 5.64 -10.35 -2.68
CA VAL A 231 6.02 -10.56 -4.09
C VAL A 231 4.77 -10.77 -4.94
N ASN A 232 3.88 -11.68 -4.54
CA ASN A 232 2.66 -11.98 -5.28
C ASN A 232 1.72 -10.77 -5.35
N THR A 233 1.58 -10.00 -4.26
CA THR A 233 0.78 -8.77 -4.24
C THR A 233 1.34 -7.72 -5.19
N THR A 234 2.68 -7.63 -5.27
CA THR A 234 3.36 -6.75 -6.23
C THR A 234 3.11 -7.18 -7.67
N LEU A 235 3.25 -8.48 -7.96
CA LEU A 235 2.99 -9.03 -9.30
C LEU A 235 1.52 -8.85 -9.70
N LEU A 236 0.59 -8.99 -8.76
CA LEU A 236 -0.84 -8.79 -8.99
C LEU A 236 -1.15 -7.35 -9.44
N LEU A 237 -0.67 -6.35 -8.71
CA LEU A 237 -0.92 -4.95 -9.08
C LEU A 237 -0.13 -4.53 -10.32
N ALA A 238 1.06 -5.09 -10.52
CA ALA A 238 1.80 -4.91 -11.77
C ALA A 238 1.05 -5.53 -12.96
N SER A 239 0.38 -6.67 -12.79
CA SER A 239 -0.41 -7.29 -13.86
C SER A 239 -1.66 -6.49 -14.21
N VAL A 240 -2.31 -5.84 -13.23
CA VAL A 240 -3.41 -4.88 -13.48
C VAL A 240 -2.92 -3.77 -14.42
N TYR A 241 -1.82 -3.13 -14.04
CA TYR A 241 -1.26 -2.02 -14.82
C TYR A 241 -0.83 -2.49 -16.20
N ALA A 242 -0.07 -3.59 -16.29
CA ALA A 242 0.40 -4.14 -17.56
C ALA A 242 -0.75 -4.55 -18.47
N ASN A 243 -1.83 -5.11 -17.93
CA ASN A 243 -3.01 -5.48 -18.69
C ASN A 243 -3.68 -4.25 -19.34
N VAL A 244 -3.95 -3.20 -18.57
CA VAL A 244 -4.50 -1.94 -19.09
C VAL A 244 -3.56 -1.33 -20.12
N TRP A 245 -2.25 -1.29 -19.81
CA TRP A 245 -1.22 -0.75 -20.70
C TRP A 245 -1.17 -1.48 -22.05
N VAL A 246 -1.19 -2.83 -22.05
CA VAL A 246 -1.19 -3.63 -23.28
C VAL A 246 -2.45 -3.35 -24.11
N ILE A 247 -3.62 -3.33 -23.48
CA ILE A 247 -4.89 -3.06 -24.17
C ILE A 247 -4.85 -1.68 -24.83
N VAL A 248 -4.45 -0.64 -24.07
CA VAL A 248 -4.32 0.73 -24.60
C VAL A 248 -3.33 0.78 -25.76
N LEU A 249 -2.16 0.13 -25.62
CA LEU A 249 -1.16 0.11 -26.68
C LEU A 249 -1.71 -0.51 -27.98
N ILE A 250 -2.34 -1.68 -27.89
CA ILE A 250 -2.90 -2.35 -29.07
C ILE A 250 -3.99 -1.46 -29.70
N SER A 251 -4.88 -0.89 -28.88
CA SER A 251 -5.93 0.03 -29.34
C SER A 251 -5.37 1.28 -30.03
N LEU A 252 -4.27 1.84 -29.53
CA LEU A 252 -3.59 2.99 -30.15
C LEU A 252 -2.94 2.61 -31.49
N THR A 253 -2.35 1.41 -31.61
CA THR A 253 -1.70 1.00 -32.87
C THR A 253 -2.67 0.67 -34.01
N GLY A 254 -3.99 0.65 -33.76
CA GLY A 254 -4.99 0.36 -34.78
C GLY A 254 -4.89 -1.07 -35.35
N SER A 255 -4.29 -1.99 -34.59
CA SER A 255 -4.12 -3.37 -35.03
C SER A 255 -5.48 -4.08 -35.16
N GLU A 256 -5.67 -4.82 -36.26
CA GLU A 256 -6.86 -5.67 -36.51
C GLU A 256 -7.08 -6.73 -35.41
N LEU A 257 -6.10 -6.92 -34.51
CA LEU A 257 -6.20 -7.75 -33.31
C LEU A 257 -7.40 -7.41 -32.41
N VAL A 258 -7.89 -6.16 -32.42
CA VAL A 258 -9.04 -5.71 -31.62
C VAL A 258 -10.36 -5.79 -32.39
N VAL A 259 -10.32 -5.82 -33.73
CA VAL A 259 -11.50 -5.66 -34.59
C VAL A 259 -12.04 -7.00 -35.09
N ASP A 260 -11.18 -8.02 -35.29
CA ASP A 260 -11.62 -9.35 -35.70
C ASP A 260 -12.07 -10.18 -34.48
N PRO A 261 -13.33 -10.70 -34.44
CA PRO A 261 -13.79 -11.62 -33.40
C PRO A 261 -12.88 -12.84 -33.19
N ARG A 262 -12.20 -13.31 -34.25
CA ARG A 262 -11.22 -14.42 -34.13
C ARG A 262 -9.95 -13.99 -33.42
N THR A 263 -9.62 -12.71 -33.47
CA THR A 263 -8.39 -12.17 -32.87
C THR A 263 -8.64 -11.57 -31.49
N LEU A 264 -9.89 -11.17 -31.20
CA LEU A 264 -10.41 -11.05 -29.85
C LEU A 264 -10.28 -12.38 -29.09
N SER A 265 -10.37 -13.53 -29.77
CA SER A 265 -10.05 -14.84 -29.18
C SER A 265 -8.57 -14.98 -28.80
N VAL A 266 -7.67 -14.33 -29.53
CA VAL A 266 -6.23 -14.32 -29.24
C VAL A 266 -5.92 -13.35 -28.09
N VAL A 267 -6.50 -12.15 -28.10
CA VAL A 267 -6.40 -11.21 -26.96
C VAL A 267 -7.04 -11.81 -25.72
N SER A 268 -8.19 -12.48 -25.84
CA SER A 268 -8.85 -13.16 -24.72
C SER A 268 -8.08 -14.40 -24.25
N SER A 269 -7.37 -15.10 -25.14
CA SER A 269 -6.45 -16.17 -24.75
C SER A 269 -5.20 -15.63 -24.05
N LEU A 270 -4.62 -14.53 -24.53
CA LEU A 270 -3.42 -13.89 -23.96
C LEU A 270 -3.70 -13.16 -22.64
N THR A 271 -4.91 -12.62 -22.47
CA THR A 271 -5.34 -11.92 -21.25
C THR A 271 -6.13 -12.81 -20.28
N GLY A 272 -6.41 -14.07 -20.65
CA GLY A 272 -7.14 -15.05 -19.84
C GLY A 272 -8.66 -14.85 -19.77
N GLN A 273 -9.24 -14.10 -20.70
CA GLN A 273 -10.66 -13.71 -20.78
C GLN A 273 -11.59 -14.72 -21.50
N ALA A 274 -11.10 -15.87 -21.99
CA ALA A 274 -11.98 -16.90 -22.55
C ALA A 274 -12.98 -17.50 -21.52
N VAL A 275 -12.82 -17.17 -20.24
CA VAL A 275 -13.73 -17.49 -19.13
C VAL A 275 -14.32 -16.17 -18.65
N GLY A 276 -15.65 -16.05 -18.54
CA GLY A 276 -16.40 -14.82 -18.23
C GLY A 276 -16.00 -14.05 -16.94
N VAL A 277 -15.04 -14.57 -16.19
CA VAL A 277 -14.18 -13.84 -15.25
C VAL A 277 -12.77 -14.36 -15.49
N SER A 278 -11.86 -13.52 -16.00
CA SER A 278 -10.46 -13.95 -16.14
C SER A 278 -9.88 -14.26 -14.77
N VAL A 279 -9.04 -15.29 -14.65
CA VAL A 279 -8.36 -15.63 -13.39
C VAL A 279 -7.63 -14.40 -12.84
N ASN A 280 -7.09 -13.56 -13.72
CA ASN A 280 -6.50 -12.28 -13.38
C ASN A 280 -7.51 -11.36 -12.65
N GLN A 281 -8.71 -11.16 -13.20
CA GLN A 281 -9.78 -10.36 -12.57
C GLN A 281 -10.24 -10.94 -11.22
N ALA A 282 -10.36 -12.26 -11.10
CA ALA A 282 -10.75 -12.90 -9.84
C ALA A 282 -9.70 -12.74 -8.74
N VAL A 283 -8.41 -12.88 -9.09
CA VAL A 283 -7.29 -12.68 -8.16
C VAL A 283 -7.15 -11.19 -7.80
N GLN A 284 -7.37 -10.29 -8.77
CA GLN A 284 -7.28 -8.82 -8.59
C GLN A 284 -8.32 -8.27 -7.61
N LEU A 285 -9.51 -8.88 -7.54
CA LEU A 285 -10.57 -8.50 -6.60
C LEU A 285 -10.31 -8.94 -5.15
N GLY A 286 -9.19 -9.61 -4.89
CA GLY A 286 -8.91 -10.16 -3.57
C GLY A 286 -9.87 -11.28 -3.16
N LEU A 287 -10.64 -11.86 -4.11
CA LEU A 287 -11.59 -12.95 -3.83
C LEU A 287 -10.89 -14.13 -3.13
N PHE A 288 -9.65 -14.44 -3.51
CA PHE A 288 -8.86 -15.48 -2.83
C PHE A 288 -8.44 -15.11 -1.39
N SER A 289 -8.21 -13.83 -1.09
CA SER A 289 -7.91 -13.39 0.28
C SER A 289 -9.16 -13.42 1.17
N ILE A 290 -10.34 -13.16 0.59
CA ILE A 290 -11.63 -13.31 1.26
C ILE A 290 -11.93 -14.78 1.60
N VAL A 291 -11.49 -15.74 0.77
CA VAL A 291 -11.76 -17.17 0.98
C VAL A 291 -11.20 -17.66 2.32
N THR A 292 -9.95 -17.33 2.66
CA THR A 292 -9.35 -17.78 3.93
C THR A 292 -10.09 -17.20 5.13
N TYR A 293 -10.49 -15.93 5.07
CA TYR A 293 -11.31 -15.30 6.11
C TYR A 293 -12.71 -15.92 6.21
N ALA A 294 -13.34 -16.19 5.06
CA ALA A 294 -14.66 -16.81 4.99
C ALA A 294 -14.65 -18.22 5.59
N VAL A 295 -13.65 -19.03 5.23
CA VAL A 295 -13.46 -20.38 5.80
C VAL A 295 -13.29 -20.31 7.30
N GLU A 296 -12.47 -19.38 7.81
CA GLU A 296 -12.27 -19.28 9.26
C GLU A 296 -13.52 -18.80 9.99
N LEU A 297 -14.27 -17.84 9.44
CA LEU A 297 -15.57 -17.44 9.97
C LEU A 297 -16.57 -18.60 9.98
N MET A 298 -16.58 -19.40 8.90
CA MET A 298 -17.45 -20.56 8.80
C MET A 298 -17.11 -21.59 9.88
N LEU A 299 -15.82 -21.86 10.12
CA LEU A 299 -15.37 -22.82 11.12
C LEU A 299 -15.68 -22.38 12.55
N GLU A 300 -15.49 -21.10 12.89
CA GLU A 300 -15.65 -20.64 14.27
C GLU A 300 -17.05 -20.11 14.61
N ARG A 301 -17.78 -19.55 13.65
CA ARG A 301 -19.05 -18.84 13.87
C ARG A 301 -20.21 -19.37 13.02
N GLY A 302 -19.95 -20.34 12.15
CA GLY A 302 -20.96 -20.94 11.27
C GLY A 302 -21.24 -20.15 9.99
N ILE A 303 -21.90 -20.81 9.05
CA ILE A 303 -22.09 -20.31 7.67
C ILE A 303 -22.97 -19.05 7.58
N MET A 304 -24.03 -18.96 8.39
CA MET A 304 -24.95 -17.80 8.35
C MET A 304 -24.26 -16.54 8.84
N HIS A 305 -23.48 -16.64 9.91
CA HIS A 305 -22.69 -15.52 10.43
C HIS A 305 -21.63 -15.08 9.42
N MET A 306 -20.98 -16.05 8.76
CA MET A 306 -20.03 -15.79 7.68
C MET A 306 -20.68 -14.97 6.54
N LEU A 307 -21.81 -15.43 5.99
CA LEU A 307 -22.49 -14.75 4.88
C LEU A 307 -22.92 -13.33 5.26
N ALA A 308 -23.55 -13.17 6.43
CA ALA A 308 -24.00 -11.87 6.91
C ALA A 308 -22.82 -10.90 7.14
N THR A 309 -21.74 -11.39 7.72
CA THR A 309 -20.54 -10.57 8.00
C THR A 309 -19.88 -10.09 6.71
N ILE A 310 -19.69 -10.99 5.74
CA ILE A 310 -19.08 -10.64 4.45
C ILE A 310 -19.96 -9.62 3.70
N LEU A 311 -21.28 -9.83 3.66
CA LEU A 311 -22.20 -8.91 2.99
C LEU A 311 -22.14 -7.50 3.60
N VAL A 312 -22.19 -7.40 4.93
CA VAL A 312 -22.08 -6.12 5.64
C VAL A 312 -20.74 -5.44 5.34
N GLN A 313 -19.64 -6.19 5.39
CA GLN A 313 -18.31 -5.62 5.10
C GLN A 313 -18.18 -5.15 3.65
N ILE A 314 -18.79 -5.83 2.68
CA ILE A 314 -18.82 -5.37 1.27
C ILE A 314 -19.57 -4.04 1.17
N ILE A 315 -20.75 -3.94 1.78
CA ILE A 315 -21.57 -2.71 1.79
C ILE A 315 -20.81 -1.55 2.47
N GLN A 316 -20.03 -1.83 3.51
CA GLN A 316 -19.19 -0.84 4.20
C GLN A 316 -17.94 -0.40 3.41
N GLY A 317 -17.67 -1.02 2.26
CA GLY A 317 -16.56 -0.65 1.39
C GLY A 317 -15.27 -1.46 1.59
N SER A 318 -15.33 -2.66 2.16
CA SER A 318 -14.15 -3.53 2.36
C SER A 318 -13.33 -3.75 1.08
N VAL A 319 -13.98 -3.85 -0.09
CA VAL A 319 -13.30 -3.99 -1.39
C VAL A 319 -12.38 -2.80 -1.66
N ALA A 320 -12.86 -1.57 -1.41
CA ALA A 320 -12.05 -0.37 -1.57
C ALA A 320 -10.91 -0.33 -0.56
N PHE A 321 -11.17 -0.71 0.69
CA PHE A 321 -10.18 -0.78 1.75
C PHE A 321 -9.04 -1.77 1.43
N PHE A 322 -9.37 -3.01 1.08
CA PHE A 322 -8.36 -4.04 0.81
C PHE A 322 -7.60 -3.80 -0.50
N THR A 323 -8.26 -3.24 -1.53
CA THR A 323 -7.58 -2.81 -2.76
C THR A 323 -6.56 -1.70 -2.47
N PHE A 324 -6.95 -0.71 -1.66
CA PHE A 324 -6.05 0.36 -1.24
C PHE A 324 -4.87 -0.19 -0.42
N ARG A 325 -5.15 -1.10 0.52
CA ARG A 325 -4.12 -1.75 1.32
C ARG A 325 -3.14 -2.56 0.47
N ALA A 326 -3.61 -3.32 -0.53
CA ALA A 326 -2.73 -4.04 -1.45
C ALA A 326 -1.76 -3.10 -2.20
N ARG A 327 -2.22 -1.90 -2.56
CA ARG A 327 -1.37 -0.89 -3.19
C ARG A 327 -0.33 -0.33 -2.24
N THR A 328 -0.69 -0.14 -0.97
CA THR A 328 0.27 0.19 0.10
C THR A 328 1.34 -0.90 0.19
N THR A 329 0.93 -2.17 0.21
CA THR A 329 1.85 -3.32 0.24
C THR A 329 2.85 -3.28 -0.90
N MET A 330 2.37 -3.18 -2.15
CA MET A 330 3.23 -3.10 -3.32
C MET A 330 4.19 -1.90 -3.27
N HIS A 331 3.70 -0.70 -2.95
CA HIS A 331 4.51 0.52 -3.00
C HIS A 331 5.68 0.48 -2.02
N TYR A 332 5.40 0.14 -0.75
CA TYR A 332 6.44 0.11 0.27
C TYR A 332 7.38 -1.09 0.12
N PHE A 333 6.89 -2.24 -0.32
CA PHE A 333 7.72 -3.40 -0.63
C PHE A 333 8.69 -3.10 -1.79
N THR A 334 8.20 -2.62 -2.93
CA THR A 334 9.04 -2.32 -4.11
C THR A 334 10.01 -1.18 -3.87
N SER A 335 9.59 -0.13 -3.16
CA SER A 335 10.46 0.98 -2.77
C SER A 335 11.61 0.49 -1.91
N ASP A 336 11.34 -0.40 -0.95
CA ASP A 336 12.39 -0.93 -0.08
C ASP A 336 13.32 -1.92 -0.80
N VAL A 337 12.79 -2.80 -1.66
CA VAL A 337 13.64 -3.66 -2.53
C VAL A 337 14.51 -2.83 -3.47
N GLN A 338 14.03 -1.68 -3.94
CA GLN A 338 14.77 -0.83 -4.87
C GLN A 338 15.84 0.03 -4.20
N TYR A 339 15.52 0.65 -3.06
CA TYR A 339 16.36 1.66 -2.42
C TYR A 339 16.96 1.21 -1.09
N GLY A 340 16.35 0.23 -0.42
CA GLY A 340 16.63 -0.17 0.95
C GLY A 340 16.33 0.92 1.98
N GLY A 341 16.66 0.62 3.23
CA GLY A 341 16.60 1.56 4.34
C GLY A 341 15.18 1.96 4.66
N ALA A 342 14.36 0.98 5.05
CA ALA A 342 13.00 1.22 5.46
C ALA A 342 13.01 2.29 6.57
N LYS A 343 12.21 3.35 6.40
CA LYS A 343 12.08 4.37 7.44
C LYS A 343 11.10 3.84 8.48
N TYR A 344 11.44 3.98 9.76
CA TYR A 344 10.46 3.71 10.81
C TYR A 344 9.28 4.67 10.64
N VAL A 345 8.10 4.11 10.39
CA VAL A 345 6.84 4.87 10.39
C VAL A 345 6.17 4.62 11.73
N SER A 346 6.04 5.67 12.54
CA SER A 346 5.25 5.58 13.77
C SER A 346 3.79 5.34 13.39
N THR A 347 3.28 4.14 13.66
CA THR A 347 1.84 3.88 13.59
C THR A 347 1.21 4.65 14.74
N GLY A 348 0.69 5.85 14.47
CA GLY A 348 0.13 6.73 15.48
C GLY A 348 -0.99 6.04 16.28
N ARG A 349 -1.11 6.39 17.57
CA ARG A 349 -2.21 5.94 18.46
C ARG A 349 -3.26 7.04 18.60
N GLY A 350 -3.70 7.59 17.47
CA GLY A 350 -4.73 8.62 17.43
C GLY A 350 -6.12 8.01 17.47
N TYR A 351 -7.13 8.81 17.86
CA TYR A 351 -8.52 8.39 17.80
C TYR A 351 -8.97 8.20 16.35
N ALA A 352 -9.57 7.06 16.01
CA ALA A 352 -9.99 6.73 14.64
C ALA A 352 -11.06 7.69 14.07
N LEU A 353 -11.70 8.49 14.92
CA LEU A 353 -12.77 9.42 14.57
C LEU A 353 -12.30 10.83 14.20
N LYS A 354 -11.03 11.14 14.40
CA LYS A 354 -10.53 12.46 14.09
C LYS A 354 -10.40 12.59 12.57
N HIS A 355 -11.03 13.62 12.01
CA HIS A 355 -10.81 14.00 10.63
C HIS A 355 -9.34 14.39 10.42
N ASN A 356 -8.70 13.77 9.43
CA ASN A 356 -7.40 14.15 8.93
C ASN A 356 -7.56 15.21 7.85
N SER A 357 -6.78 16.29 7.91
CA SER A 357 -6.77 17.32 6.86
C SER A 357 -6.46 16.73 5.48
N PHE A 358 -7.01 17.33 4.43
CA PHE A 358 -6.73 16.93 3.06
C PHE A 358 -5.22 16.93 2.77
N VAL A 359 -4.48 17.93 3.27
CA VAL A 359 -3.01 18.02 3.08
C VAL A 359 -2.31 16.76 3.61
N LYS A 360 -2.68 16.30 4.81
CA LYS A 360 -2.09 15.09 5.40
C LYS A 360 -2.43 13.84 4.60
N VAL A 361 -3.70 13.68 4.22
CA VAL A 361 -4.16 12.54 3.40
C VAL A 361 -3.46 12.53 2.04
N TYR A 362 -3.42 13.69 1.37
CA TYR A 362 -2.77 13.87 0.09
C TYR A 362 -1.26 13.60 0.18
N ALA A 363 -0.57 14.19 1.15
CA ALA A 363 0.86 13.98 1.37
C ALA A 363 1.21 12.51 1.68
N GLY A 364 0.31 11.79 2.37
CA GLY A 364 0.49 10.37 2.68
C GLY A 364 0.32 9.45 1.48
N TYR A 365 -0.59 9.78 0.55
CA TYR A 365 -1.04 8.84 -0.48
C TYR A 365 -0.84 9.29 -1.93
N ALA A 366 -0.40 10.51 -2.21
CA ALA A 366 -0.25 11.02 -3.57
C ALA A 366 0.70 10.17 -4.43
N ARG A 367 1.92 9.93 -3.95
CA ARG A 367 2.95 9.15 -4.67
C ARG A 367 2.67 7.66 -4.75
N SER A 368 1.97 7.13 -3.75
CA SER A 368 1.74 5.69 -3.61
C SER A 368 0.45 5.23 -4.28
N HIS A 369 -0.63 6.02 -4.20
CA HIS A 369 -1.97 5.62 -4.65
C HIS A 369 -2.54 6.57 -5.69
N LEU A 370 -2.61 7.88 -5.39
CA LEU A 370 -3.42 8.80 -6.19
C LEU A 370 -2.86 8.96 -7.61
N TYR A 371 -1.55 9.11 -7.77
CA TYR A 371 -0.93 9.21 -9.10
C TYR A 371 -1.25 7.98 -9.96
N PHE A 372 -1.09 6.79 -9.38
CA PHE A 372 -1.36 5.53 -10.06
C PHE A 372 -2.86 5.37 -10.41
N GLY A 373 -3.76 5.75 -9.49
CA GLY A 373 -5.20 5.74 -9.74
C GLY A 373 -5.60 6.70 -10.87
N THR A 374 -5.03 7.91 -10.88
CA THR A 374 -5.29 8.89 -11.94
C THR A 374 -4.72 8.46 -13.29
N GLU A 375 -3.52 7.88 -13.31
CA GLU A 375 -2.91 7.32 -14.53
C GLU A 375 -3.77 6.20 -15.12
N LEU A 376 -4.28 5.28 -14.28
CA LEU A 376 -5.23 4.26 -14.70
C LEU A 376 -6.53 4.87 -15.27
N ILE A 377 -7.14 5.83 -14.58
CA ILE A 377 -8.35 6.51 -15.10
C ILE A 377 -8.06 7.16 -16.44
N PHE A 378 -6.91 7.81 -16.60
CA PHE A 378 -6.57 8.49 -17.84
C PHE A 378 -6.41 7.50 -19.00
N MET A 379 -5.73 6.36 -18.77
CA MET A 379 -5.65 5.26 -19.73
C MET A 379 -7.02 4.65 -20.07
N LEU A 380 -7.91 4.51 -19.08
CA LEU A 380 -9.26 3.97 -19.29
C LEU A 380 -10.16 4.92 -20.09
N ILE A 381 -10.12 6.23 -19.78
CA ILE A 381 -10.83 7.25 -20.56
C ILE A 381 -10.31 7.27 -22.00
N LEU A 382 -8.99 7.20 -22.19
CA LEU A 382 -8.39 7.13 -23.52
C LEU A 382 -8.94 5.92 -24.30
N LEU A 383 -8.99 4.75 -23.66
CA LEU A 383 -9.53 3.53 -24.26
C LEU A 383 -11.01 3.66 -24.66
N ALA A 384 -11.84 4.29 -23.81
CA ALA A 384 -13.25 4.56 -24.13
C ALA A 384 -13.41 5.41 -25.40
N LEU A 385 -12.51 6.38 -25.61
CA LEU A 385 -12.54 7.29 -26.77
C LEU A 385 -12.03 6.65 -28.06
N ILE A 386 -11.30 5.54 -27.99
CA ILE A 386 -10.74 4.83 -29.16
C ILE A 386 -11.75 3.82 -29.76
N ASN A 387 -12.94 3.69 -29.16
CA ASN A 387 -14.07 2.87 -29.62
C ASN A 387 -13.75 1.37 -29.79
N THR A 388 -13.36 0.73 -28.69
CA THR A 388 -13.17 -0.74 -28.63
C THR A 388 -14.51 -1.47 -28.46
N SER A 389 -14.72 -2.55 -29.22
CA SER A 389 -15.78 -3.53 -28.94
C SER A 389 -15.66 -4.02 -27.49
N ASP A 390 -16.80 -4.16 -26.79
CA ASP A 390 -16.89 -4.70 -25.42
C ASP A 390 -16.06 -3.97 -24.33
N TYR A 391 -15.83 -2.66 -24.49
CA TYR A 391 -15.09 -1.81 -23.54
C TYR A 391 -15.47 -2.06 -22.07
N ALA A 392 -16.76 -2.13 -21.74
CA ALA A 392 -17.22 -2.28 -20.37
C ALA A 392 -16.78 -3.61 -19.73
N LEU A 393 -16.86 -4.72 -20.48
CA LEU A 393 -16.45 -6.04 -20.00
C LEU A 393 -14.92 -6.14 -19.86
N LEU A 394 -14.18 -5.45 -20.73
CA LEU A 394 -12.71 -5.41 -20.67
C LEU A 394 -12.20 -4.61 -19.47
N THR A 395 -12.88 -3.51 -19.11
CA THR A 395 -12.30 -2.48 -18.22
C THR A 395 -12.90 -2.39 -16.82
N TRP A 396 -14.02 -3.05 -16.53
CA TRP A 396 -14.72 -2.87 -15.25
C TRP A 396 -13.84 -3.11 -14.01
N SER A 397 -12.94 -4.10 -14.05
CA SER A 397 -12.04 -4.42 -12.93
C SER A 397 -10.97 -3.35 -12.73
N ALA A 398 -10.45 -2.80 -13.83
CA ALA A 398 -9.49 -1.71 -13.79
C ALA A 398 -10.14 -0.40 -13.30
N TRP A 399 -11.39 -0.12 -13.71
CA TRP A 399 -12.19 0.98 -13.16
C TRP A 399 -12.39 0.83 -11.66
N LEU A 400 -12.75 -0.38 -11.20
CA LEU A 400 -12.92 -0.64 -9.79
C LEU A 400 -11.63 -0.35 -9.01
N VAL A 401 -10.47 -0.85 -9.47
CA VAL A 401 -9.18 -0.57 -8.83
C VAL A 401 -8.89 0.93 -8.80
N ALA A 402 -9.01 1.62 -9.94
CA ALA A 402 -8.69 3.03 -10.04
C ALA A 402 -9.59 3.90 -9.14
N VAL A 403 -10.90 3.61 -9.13
CA VAL A 403 -11.87 4.28 -8.25
C VAL A 403 -11.57 3.99 -6.78
N CYS A 404 -11.29 2.73 -6.41
CA CYS A 404 -10.95 2.38 -5.03
C CYS A 404 -9.73 3.16 -4.53
N LEU A 405 -8.70 3.33 -5.36
CA LEU A 405 -7.48 4.05 -5.00
C LEU A 405 -7.69 5.56 -4.80
N LEU A 406 -8.57 6.18 -5.59
CA LEU A 406 -8.89 7.60 -5.45
C LEU A 406 -9.95 7.87 -4.38
N TRP A 407 -10.86 6.93 -4.15
CA TRP A 407 -12.02 7.10 -3.26
C TRP A 407 -11.76 6.74 -1.80
N ALA A 408 -11.09 5.61 -1.56
CA ALA A 408 -10.87 5.07 -0.22
C ALA A 408 -10.31 6.09 0.81
N PRO A 409 -9.29 6.91 0.50
CA PRO A 409 -8.71 7.80 1.50
C PRO A 409 -9.69 8.90 1.97
N PHE A 410 -10.69 9.23 1.16
CA PHE A 410 -11.73 10.21 1.50
C PHE A 410 -12.96 9.54 2.11
N TRP A 411 -13.37 8.39 1.58
CA TRP A 411 -14.48 7.60 2.13
C TRP A 411 -14.22 7.15 3.56
N PHE A 412 -12.99 6.76 3.90
CA PHE A 412 -12.64 6.30 5.24
C PHE A 412 -12.14 7.42 6.17
N ASN A 413 -12.09 8.67 5.70
CA ASN A 413 -11.74 9.82 6.51
C ASN A 413 -13.03 10.52 7.01
N PRO A 414 -13.28 10.56 8.34
CA PRO A 414 -14.48 11.17 8.90
C PRO A 414 -14.70 12.61 8.40
N GLN A 415 -15.95 13.02 8.21
CA GLN A 415 -16.34 14.43 7.91
C GLN A 415 -15.80 15.00 6.59
N THR A 416 -15.27 14.15 5.70
CA THR A 416 -14.68 14.62 4.43
C THR A 416 -15.73 15.24 3.50
N PHE A 417 -16.98 14.79 3.56
CA PHE A 417 -18.07 15.26 2.70
C PHE A 417 -18.91 16.39 3.33
N GLN A 418 -18.41 17.01 4.40
CA GLN A 418 -19.03 18.21 4.96
C GLN A 418 -18.51 19.43 4.22
N ILE A 419 -19.42 20.29 3.76
CA ILE A 419 -19.05 21.40 2.89
C ILE A 419 -18.11 22.38 3.60
N GLU A 420 -18.37 22.67 4.87
CA GLU A 420 -17.54 23.58 5.69
C GLU A 420 -16.13 23.00 5.88
N ARG A 421 -16.05 21.68 6.04
CA ARG A 421 -14.76 21.02 6.22
C ARG A 421 -13.98 20.92 4.92
N CYS A 422 -14.66 20.63 3.83
CA CYS A 422 -14.09 20.59 2.49
C CYS A 422 -13.56 21.98 2.08
N THR A 423 -14.25 23.08 2.45
CA THR A 423 -13.73 24.44 2.24
C THR A 423 -12.48 24.73 3.07
N ASP A 424 -12.46 24.37 4.36
CA ASP A 424 -11.28 24.53 5.21
C ASP A 424 -10.06 23.76 4.66
N ASP A 425 -10.29 22.52 4.21
CA ASP A 425 -9.27 21.66 3.62
C ASP A 425 -8.74 22.21 2.29
N PHE A 426 -9.62 22.79 1.47
CA PHE A 426 -9.22 23.43 0.22
C PHE A 426 -8.32 24.63 0.46
N GLU A 427 -8.68 25.50 1.40
CA GLU A 427 -7.85 26.65 1.78
C GLU A 427 -6.49 26.22 2.33
N ALA A 428 -6.48 25.24 3.24
CA ALA A 428 -5.24 24.67 3.78
C ALA A 428 -4.35 24.06 2.68
N TRP A 429 -4.94 23.36 1.71
CA TRP A 429 -4.21 22.80 0.57
C TRP A 429 -3.64 23.87 -0.35
N VAL A 430 -4.39 24.92 -0.69
CA VAL A 430 -3.89 26.04 -1.50
C VAL A 430 -2.71 26.73 -0.80
N LEU A 431 -2.81 26.94 0.51
CA LEU A 431 -1.71 27.49 1.32
C LEU A 431 -0.48 26.57 1.31
N TRP A 432 -0.67 25.26 1.50
CA TRP A 432 0.41 24.28 1.45
C TRP A 432 1.11 24.22 0.09
N MET A 433 0.36 24.28 -1.01
CA MET A 433 0.87 24.34 -2.39
C MET A 433 1.63 25.65 -2.71
N THR A 434 1.37 26.72 -1.93
CA THR A 434 2.13 27.98 -1.98
C THR A 434 3.27 28.04 -0.95
N ASP A 435 3.65 26.87 -0.43
CA ASP A 435 4.76 26.65 0.50
C ASP A 435 4.56 27.26 1.90
N VAL A 436 3.31 27.40 2.35
CA VAL A 436 2.98 27.65 3.76
C VAL A 436 3.02 26.33 4.54
N VAL A 437 3.55 26.36 5.75
CA VAL A 437 3.64 25.17 6.61
C VAL A 437 2.25 24.76 7.06
N ASP A 438 1.84 23.55 6.73
CA ASP A 438 0.58 23.00 7.22
C ASP A 438 0.73 22.54 8.68
N ALA A 439 -0.31 22.81 9.49
CA ALA A 439 -0.30 22.60 10.92
C ALA A 439 -0.31 21.13 11.34
N GLU A 440 -0.84 20.23 10.50
CA GLU A 440 -0.98 18.80 10.83
C GLU A 440 0.16 17.96 10.29
N SER A 441 0.57 18.20 9.04
CA SER A 441 1.72 17.55 8.42
C SER A 441 3.06 18.11 8.89
N GLY A 442 3.11 19.36 9.35
CA GLY A 442 4.34 20.05 9.73
C GLY A 442 5.28 20.32 8.55
N THR A 443 4.77 20.27 7.32
CA THR A 443 5.56 20.39 6.09
C THR A 443 4.96 21.44 5.15
N THR A 444 5.79 21.99 4.28
CA THR A 444 5.38 22.68 3.05
C THR A 444 5.36 21.69 1.89
N TRP A 445 4.66 22.01 0.78
CA TRP A 445 4.70 21.18 -0.42
C TRP A 445 6.14 20.92 -0.89
N PHE A 446 6.99 21.96 -0.88
CA PHE A 446 8.39 21.81 -1.29
C PHE A 446 9.16 20.82 -0.41
N SER A 447 9.05 20.96 0.91
CA SER A 447 9.74 20.07 1.85
C SER A 447 9.26 18.61 1.76
N TRP A 448 7.95 18.42 1.57
CA TRP A 448 7.35 17.10 1.36
C TRP A 448 7.84 16.48 0.04
N ASN A 449 7.74 17.20 -1.08
CA ASN A 449 8.15 16.71 -2.40
C ASN A 449 9.64 16.37 -2.42
N LYS A 450 10.49 17.19 -1.78
CA LYS A 450 11.91 16.87 -1.60
C LYS A 450 12.10 15.55 -0.86
N GLY A 451 11.38 15.33 0.24
CA GLY A 451 11.43 14.07 0.99
C GLY A 451 10.99 12.85 0.18
N GLN A 452 10.01 13.00 -0.72
CA GLN A 452 9.57 11.93 -1.62
C GLN A 452 10.63 11.57 -2.67
N LEU A 453 11.38 12.56 -3.17
CA LEU A 453 12.37 12.38 -4.23
C LEU A 453 13.80 12.10 -3.71
N GLU A 454 14.02 12.20 -2.40
CA GLU A 454 15.31 12.03 -1.72
C GLU A 454 16.03 10.72 -2.15
N ARG A 455 15.30 9.60 -2.14
CA ARG A 455 15.83 8.27 -2.49
C ARG A 455 16.19 8.16 -3.97
N ALA A 456 15.32 8.60 -4.87
CA ALA A 456 15.57 8.57 -6.31
C ALA A 456 16.76 9.46 -6.73
N ARG A 457 16.92 10.59 -6.03
CA ARG A 457 18.03 11.55 -6.20
C ARG A 457 19.33 11.12 -5.52
N ASN A 458 19.29 10.07 -4.70
CA ASN A 458 20.40 9.64 -3.86
C ASN A 458 20.98 10.79 -3.01
N GLU A 459 20.13 11.64 -2.41
CA GLU A 459 20.61 12.85 -1.73
C GLU A 459 21.52 12.55 -0.52
N LEU A 460 21.29 11.42 0.15
CA LEU A 460 22.10 10.96 1.28
C LEU A 460 23.35 10.16 0.88
N GLY A 461 23.50 9.81 -0.40
CA GLY A 461 24.61 8.97 -0.86
C GLY A 461 24.59 7.53 -0.33
N THR A 462 23.46 7.06 0.21
CA THR A 462 23.32 5.76 0.88
C THR A 462 22.98 4.60 -0.05
N LEU A 463 22.76 4.85 -1.35
CA LEU A 463 22.43 3.79 -2.30
C LEU A 463 23.65 2.91 -2.61
N ASN A 464 23.50 1.59 -2.41
CA ASN A 464 24.54 0.60 -2.70
C ASN A 464 24.93 0.54 -4.18
N ASN A 465 23.98 0.73 -5.11
CA ASN A 465 24.25 0.71 -6.56
C ASN A 465 23.49 1.83 -7.29
N PRO A 466 24.07 3.05 -7.33
CA PRO A 466 23.44 4.21 -7.96
C PRO A 466 23.20 4.04 -9.46
N PHE A 467 24.05 3.27 -10.15
CA PHE A 467 23.92 2.99 -11.59
C PHE A 467 22.71 2.10 -11.87
N ALA A 468 22.55 1.00 -11.14
CA ALA A 468 21.38 0.13 -11.27
C ALA A 468 20.08 0.90 -10.98
N THR A 469 20.08 1.79 -9.99
CA THR A 469 18.93 2.67 -9.73
C THR A 469 18.63 3.59 -10.91
N THR A 470 19.65 4.17 -11.56
CA THR A 470 19.46 5.01 -12.75
C THR A 470 18.93 4.20 -13.93
N VAL A 471 19.51 3.03 -14.22
CA VAL A 471 19.05 2.14 -15.30
C VAL A 471 17.61 1.72 -15.08
N ARG A 472 17.26 1.26 -13.87
CA ARG A 472 15.86 0.91 -13.53
C ARG A 472 14.93 2.10 -13.69
N GLY A 473 15.31 3.29 -13.20
CA GLY A 473 14.52 4.50 -13.34
C GLY A 473 14.23 4.88 -14.79
N LEU A 474 15.21 4.69 -15.69
CA LEU A 474 15.05 4.88 -17.13
C LEU A 474 14.20 3.78 -17.79
N LEU A 475 14.38 2.53 -17.39
CA LEU A 475 13.56 1.41 -17.89
C LEU A 475 12.08 1.60 -17.53
N MET A 476 11.78 2.16 -16.35
CA MET A 476 10.41 2.51 -15.96
C MET A 476 9.79 3.62 -16.82
N ALA A 477 10.59 4.40 -17.57
CA ALA A 477 10.08 5.40 -18.53
C ALA A 477 9.72 4.79 -19.89
N VAL A 478 10.21 3.59 -20.21
CA VAL A 478 10.02 2.96 -21.53
C VAL A 478 8.54 2.70 -21.84
N PRO A 479 7.72 2.10 -20.94
CA PRO A 479 6.30 1.90 -21.21
C PRO A 479 5.56 3.20 -21.54
N THR A 480 5.89 4.27 -20.83
CA THR A 480 5.36 5.62 -21.05
C THR A 480 5.78 6.20 -22.40
N ALA A 481 7.05 6.02 -22.79
CA ALA A 481 7.56 6.45 -24.09
C ALA A 481 6.89 5.72 -25.25
N VAL A 482 6.67 4.41 -25.10
CA VAL A 482 5.96 3.60 -26.11
C VAL A 482 4.52 4.09 -26.27
N LEU A 483 3.81 4.39 -25.17
CA LEU A 483 2.45 4.94 -25.25
C LEU A 483 2.40 6.33 -25.89
N ALA A 484 3.37 7.21 -25.59
CA ALA A 484 3.45 8.53 -26.21
C ALA A 484 3.61 8.43 -27.73
N VAL A 485 4.51 7.56 -28.21
CA VAL A 485 4.70 7.31 -29.64
C VAL A 485 3.45 6.69 -30.26
N ALA A 486 2.88 5.67 -29.63
CA ALA A 486 1.67 5.01 -30.09
C ALA A 486 0.52 6.01 -30.24
N ALA A 487 0.31 6.88 -29.25
CA ALA A 487 -0.70 7.94 -29.28
C ALA A 487 -0.55 8.87 -30.49
N VAL A 488 0.66 9.35 -30.78
CA VAL A 488 0.90 10.22 -31.94
C VAL A 488 0.63 9.47 -33.26
N THR A 489 0.94 8.16 -33.32
CA THR A 489 0.66 7.36 -34.52
C THR A 489 -0.83 7.14 -34.78
N THR A 490 -1.68 7.15 -33.76
CA THR A 490 -3.14 6.94 -33.88
C THR A 490 -3.89 8.16 -34.45
N ILE A 491 -3.26 9.33 -34.52
CA ILE A 491 -3.91 10.55 -35.02
C ILE A 491 -4.27 10.33 -36.50
N ASN A 492 -5.57 10.18 -36.75
CA ASN A 492 -6.17 9.85 -38.04
C ASN A 492 -7.25 10.88 -38.42
N ASN A 493 -7.75 10.83 -39.66
CA ASN A 493 -8.74 11.76 -40.23
C ASN A 493 -8.28 13.21 -40.34
N THR A 494 -7.01 13.41 -40.70
CA THR A 494 -6.44 14.73 -40.88
C THR A 494 -5.95 14.93 -42.31
N GLU A 495 -6.16 16.12 -42.88
CA GLU A 495 -5.67 16.47 -44.22
C GLU A 495 -4.14 16.51 -44.31
N TYR A 496 -3.47 16.75 -43.17
CA TYR A 496 -2.02 16.85 -43.06
C TYR A 496 -1.40 15.63 -42.36
N ASN A 497 -0.07 15.49 -42.49
CA ASN A 497 0.70 14.46 -41.79
C ASN A 497 0.53 14.59 -40.27
N ARG A 498 0.16 13.50 -39.60
CA ARG A 498 -0.02 13.40 -38.14
C ARG A 498 1.10 14.00 -37.31
N TRP A 499 2.37 13.84 -37.73
CA TRP A 499 3.52 14.40 -37.01
C TRP A 499 3.58 15.92 -37.11
N ILE A 500 3.13 16.48 -38.23
CA ILE A 500 3.04 17.94 -38.42
C ILE A 500 1.93 18.48 -37.53
N ILE A 501 0.78 17.83 -37.46
CA ILE A 501 -0.35 18.26 -36.61
C ILE A 501 0.01 18.18 -35.14
N PHE A 502 0.59 17.05 -34.72
CA PHE A 502 1.09 16.91 -33.36
C PHE A 502 2.13 18.02 -33.07
N GLY A 503 3.06 18.25 -33.99
CA GLY A 503 4.10 19.27 -33.85
C GLY A 503 3.55 20.70 -33.79
N THR A 504 2.56 21.06 -34.61
CA THR A 504 1.97 22.41 -34.63
C THR A 504 1.06 22.66 -33.43
N VAL A 505 0.18 21.70 -33.08
CA VAL A 505 -0.73 21.83 -31.94
C VAL A 505 0.06 21.79 -30.63
N SER A 506 0.95 20.80 -30.46
CA SER A 506 1.78 20.70 -29.25
C SER A 506 2.79 21.83 -29.18
N GLY A 507 3.43 22.19 -30.30
CA GLY A 507 4.37 23.31 -30.36
C GLY A 507 3.70 24.65 -30.03
N GLY A 508 2.50 24.89 -30.55
CA GLY A 508 1.68 26.05 -30.20
C GLY A 508 1.29 26.07 -28.72
N PHE A 509 0.89 24.93 -28.16
CA PHE A 509 0.60 24.77 -26.73
C PHE A 509 1.82 25.10 -25.87
N TRP A 510 2.98 24.46 -26.14
CA TRP A 510 4.21 24.70 -25.38
C TRP A 510 4.72 26.14 -25.54
N PHE A 511 4.62 26.71 -26.74
CA PHE A 511 4.95 28.11 -26.98
C PHE A 511 4.06 29.04 -26.13
N ALA A 512 2.75 28.79 -26.07
CA ALA A 512 1.85 29.57 -25.22
C ALA A 512 2.20 29.45 -23.74
N VAL A 513 2.54 28.25 -23.25
CA VAL A 513 3.00 28.02 -21.87
C VAL A 513 4.28 28.81 -21.58
N VAL A 514 5.27 28.75 -22.48
CA VAL A 514 6.52 29.51 -22.35
C VAL A 514 6.27 31.01 -22.42
N ALA A 515 5.39 31.47 -23.30
CA ALA A 515 5.02 32.88 -23.41
C ALA A 515 4.34 33.39 -22.13
N ILE A 516 3.42 32.62 -21.54
CA ILE A 516 2.80 32.94 -20.24
C ILE A 516 3.85 32.94 -19.12
N TRP A 517 4.80 32.02 -19.14
CA TRP A 517 5.89 31.97 -18.16
C TRP A 517 6.83 33.17 -18.28
N CYS A 518 7.22 33.56 -19.49
CA CYS A 518 7.99 34.77 -19.75
C CYS A 518 7.22 36.03 -19.35
N LEU A 519 5.92 36.11 -19.68
CA LEU A 519 5.05 37.20 -19.27
C LEU A 519 4.99 37.31 -17.74
N ARG A 520 4.79 36.19 -17.05
CA ARG A 520 4.86 36.12 -15.58
C ARG A 520 6.19 36.64 -15.06
N TYR A 521 7.31 36.17 -15.63
CA TYR A 521 8.64 36.55 -15.18
C TYR A 521 8.88 38.07 -15.32
N VAL A 522 8.53 38.65 -16.47
CA VAL A 522 8.66 40.10 -16.72
C VAL A 522 7.76 40.90 -15.78
N MET A 523 6.49 40.52 -15.64
CA MET A 523 5.51 41.22 -14.81
C MET A 523 5.90 41.20 -13.33
N LEU A 524 6.38 40.06 -12.82
CA LEU A 524 6.80 39.93 -11.43
C LEU A 524 8.15 40.64 -11.17
N ARG A 525 9.08 40.61 -12.13
CA ARG A 525 10.35 41.35 -12.03
C ARG A 525 10.14 42.87 -11.97
N ASN A 526 9.12 43.37 -12.65
CA ASN A 526 8.73 44.78 -12.65
C ASN A 526 7.76 45.16 -11.51
N TYR A 527 7.54 44.26 -10.53
CA TYR A 527 6.62 44.46 -9.39
C TYR A 527 5.16 44.73 -9.77
N TRP A 528 4.72 44.34 -10.97
CA TRP A 528 3.36 44.54 -11.48
C TRP A 528 2.39 43.44 -10.98
N HIS A 529 2.31 43.24 -9.67
CA HIS A 529 1.53 42.16 -9.05
C HIS A 529 0.02 42.24 -9.35
N ARG A 530 -0.55 43.46 -9.44
CA ARG A 530 -1.98 43.64 -9.79
C ARG A 530 -2.28 43.22 -11.22
N LEU A 531 -1.42 43.62 -12.16
CA LEU A 531 -1.58 43.28 -13.58
C LEU A 531 -1.42 41.78 -13.79
N TRP A 532 -0.41 41.14 -13.17
CA TRP A 532 -0.27 39.69 -13.23
C TRP A 532 -1.50 38.94 -12.69
N ARG A 533 -2.11 39.42 -11.59
CA ARG A 533 -3.36 38.80 -11.08
C ARG A 533 -4.49 38.88 -12.10
N ALA A 534 -4.69 40.05 -12.72
CA ALA A 534 -5.71 40.22 -13.75
C ALA A 534 -5.41 39.33 -14.97
N THR A 535 -4.19 39.38 -15.52
CA THR A 535 -3.76 38.57 -16.65
C THR A 535 -3.92 37.08 -16.38
N ARG A 536 -3.52 36.60 -15.19
CA ARG A 536 -3.69 35.19 -14.79
C ARG A 536 -5.17 34.78 -14.81
N THR A 537 -6.06 35.62 -14.27
CA THR A 537 -7.50 35.34 -14.26
C THR A 537 -8.07 35.34 -15.68
N PHE A 538 -7.70 36.31 -16.53
CA PHE A 538 -8.14 36.33 -17.93
C PHE A 538 -7.64 35.13 -18.73
N VAL A 539 -6.38 34.73 -18.55
CA VAL A 539 -5.82 33.53 -19.19
C VAL A 539 -6.55 32.28 -18.69
N ALA A 540 -6.82 32.16 -17.39
CA ALA A 540 -7.55 31.01 -16.83
C ALA A 540 -8.99 30.93 -17.34
N ILE A 541 -9.72 32.05 -17.34
CA ILE A 541 -11.09 32.13 -17.88
C ILE A 541 -11.08 31.84 -19.38
N GLY A 542 -10.12 32.40 -20.13
CA GLY A 542 -9.97 32.16 -21.56
C GLY A 542 -9.67 30.70 -21.87
N LEU A 543 -8.86 30.03 -21.05
CA LEU A 543 -8.53 28.61 -21.21
C LEU A 543 -9.73 27.71 -20.87
N ILE A 544 -10.49 28.04 -19.82
CA ILE A 544 -11.75 27.36 -19.49
C ILE A 544 -12.78 27.57 -20.60
N ALA A 545 -12.97 28.81 -21.06
CA ALA A 545 -13.89 29.13 -22.15
C ALA A 545 -13.47 28.43 -23.45
N PHE A 546 -12.17 28.36 -23.76
CA PHE A 546 -11.66 27.61 -24.89
C PHE A 546 -11.97 26.11 -24.77
N ILE A 547 -11.72 25.49 -23.62
CA ILE A 547 -12.05 24.07 -23.38
C ILE A 547 -13.55 23.82 -23.53
N VAL A 548 -14.39 24.67 -22.93
CA VAL A 548 -15.86 24.58 -23.02
C VAL A 548 -16.32 24.78 -24.47
N CYS A 549 -15.75 25.73 -25.20
CA CYS A 549 -16.05 25.95 -26.61
C CYS A 549 -15.60 24.79 -27.50
N VAL A 550 -14.45 24.19 -27.21
CA VAL A 550 -13.96 23.00 -27.93
C VAL A 550 -14.84 21.78 -27.68
N ILE A 551 -15.34 21.61 -26.45
CA ILE A 551 -16.20 20.49 -26.07
C ILE A 551 -17.63 20.65 -26.61
N ILE A 552 -18.18 21.88 -26.60
CA ILE A 552 -19.59 22.13 -26.93
C ILE A 552 -19.80 22.57 -28.39
N PHE A 553 -18.89 23.39 -28.95
CA PHE A 553 -19.15 24.19 -30.16
C PHE A 553 -18.26 23.86 -31.36
N ILE A 554 -17.53 22.74 -31.38
CA ILE A 554 -16.86 22.27 -32.60
C ILE A 554 -17.66 21.12 -33.24
N PRO A 555 -18.69 21.41 -34.06
CA PRO A 555 -19.12 20.50 -35.11
C PRO A 555 -17.94 20.29 -36.07
N GLY A 556 -17.78 19.05 -36.56
CA GLY A 556 -16.57 18.55 -37.21
C GLY A 556 -15.98 19.34 -38.39
N GLY A 557 -16.65 20.36 -38.91
CA GLY A 557 -16.22 21.16 -40.07
C GLY A 557 -15.18 22.27 -39.80
N VAL A 558 -14.96 22.72 -38.56
CA VAL A 558 -14.06 23.87 -38.26
C VAL A 558 -12.70 23.43 -37.68
N SER A 559 -12.51 22.13 -37.45
CA SER A 559 -11.38 21.59 -36.68
C SER A 559 -10.07 21.36 -37.47
N ALA A 560 -9.97 21.73 -38.74
CA ALA A 560 -8.87 21.29 -39.62
C ALA A 560 -8.62 19.76 -39.56
N GLY A 561 -9.68 18.97 -39.28
CA GLY A 561 -9.62 17.51 -39.12
C GLY A 561 -9.31 16.99 -37.71
N VAL A 562 -9.11 17.85 -36.70
CA VAL A 562 -8.81 17.42 -35.31
C VAL A 562 -10.09 17.35 -34.48
N GLY A 563 -10.83 16.24 -34.58
CA GLY A 563 -11.97 15.98 -33.68
C GLY A 563 -11.56 15.90 -32.20
N VAL A 564 -12.52 16.00 -31.27
CA VAL A 564 -12.31 15.91 -29.80
C VAL A 564 -11.44 14.71 -29.40
N ARG A 565 -11.61 13.58 -30.09
CA ARG A 565 -10.76 12.38 -29.96
C ARG A 565 -9.27 12.68 -30.17
N ASN A 566 -8.92 13.33 -31.28
CA ASN A 566 -7.52 13.63 -31.62
C ASN A 566 -6.91 14.63 -30.64
N LEU A 567 -7.70 15.59 -30.13
CA LEU A 567 -7.22 16.53 -29.11
C LEU A 567 -6.86 15.81 -27.80
N VAL A 568 -7.71 14.89 -27.33
CA VAL A 568 -7.42 14.12 -26.11
C VAL A 568 -6.18 13.25 -26.28
N ILE A 569 -6.00 12.63 -27.46
CA ILE A 569 -4.79 11.85 -27.80
C ILE A 569 -3.53 12.74 -27.77
N ILE A 570 -3.62 13.96 -28.30
CA ILE A 570 -2.50 14.92 -28.27
C ILE A 570 -2.19 15.35 -26.83
N VAL A 571 -3.20 15.64 -26.01
CA VAL A 571 -3.01 15.98 -24.58
C VAL A 571 -2.35 14.81 -23.85
N PHE A 572 -2.82 13.59 -24.10
CA PHE A 572 -2.24 12.36 -23.55
C PHE A 572 -0.75 12.24 -23.90
N ALA A 573 -0.39 12.32 -25.18
CA ALA A 573 1.00 12.24 -25.62
C ALA A 573 1.89 13.33 -24.98
N ASN A 574 1.38 14.55 -24.79
CA ASN A 574 2.13 15.62 -24.14
C ASN A 574 2.38 15.36 -22.64
N ILE A 575 1.39 14.84 -21.91
CA ILE A 575 1.55 14.47 -20.51
C ILE A 575 2.63 13.38 -20.37
N GLU A 576 2.59 12.37 -21.24
CA GLU A 576 3.58 11.28 -21.22
C GLU A 576 4.99 11.78 -21.55
N ILE A 577 5.14 12.69 -22.51
CA ILE A 577 6.45 13.32 -22.81
C ILE A 577 6.99 14.07 -21.59
N VAL A 578 6.15 14.83 -20.89
CA VAL A 578 6.55 15.54 -19.66
C VAL A 578 6.96 14.55 -18.57
N ALA A 579 6.21 13.46 -18.41
CA ALA A 579 6.52 12.41 -17.44
C ALA A 579 7.88 11.76 -17.73
N ILE A 580 8.18 11.43 -19.00
CA ILE A 580 9.47 10.88 -19.43
C ILE A 580 10.60 11.87 -19.15
N VAL A 581 10.45 13.13 -19.54
CA VAL A 581 11.48 14.16 -19.30
C VAL A 581 11.72 14.33 -17.80
N ALA A 582 10.67 14.42 -16.99
CA ALA A 582 10.78 14.54 -15.54
C ALA A 582 11.51 13.34 -14.93
N GLN A 583 11.19 12.12 -15.38
CA GLN A 583 11.81 10.87 -14.95
C GLN A 583 13.29 10.80 -15.36
N VAL A 584 13.62 11.10 -16.62
CA VAL A 584 15.01 11.11 -17.11
C VAL A 584 15.85 12.10 -16.32
N LEU A 585 15.35 13.32 -16.12
CA LEU A 585 16.04 14.34 -15.32
C LEU A 585 16.23 13.91 -13.87
N LEU A 586 15.23 13.26 -13.27
CA LEU A 586 15.28 12.78 -11.89
C LEU A 586 16.40 11.75 -11.65
N TYR A 587 16.58 10.79 -12.56
CA TYR A 587 17.50 9.67 -12.38
C TYR A 587 18.90 9.89 -12.98
N THR A 588 19.04 10.74 -14.01
CA THR A 588 20.33 10.99 -14.70
C THR A 588 21.00 12.28 -14.23
N CYS A 589 20.22 13.36 -14.06
CA CYS A 589 20.75 14.70 -13.81
C CYS A 589 20.73 15.09 -12.33
N ARG A 590 21.03 14.13 -11.43
CA ARG A 590 20.90 14.28 -9.96
C ARG A 590 21.68 15.49 -9.40
N GLY A 591 22.82 15.83 -9.98
CA GLY A 591 23.68 16.95 -9.53
C GLY A 591 23.27 18.34 -10.05
N SER A 592 22.38 18.43 -11.04
CA SER A 592 22.01 19.71 -11.66
C SER A 592 20.84 20.37 -10.92
N LEU A 593 21.08 21.55 -10.34
CA LEU A 593 20.04 22.36 -9.69
C LEU A 593 18.92 22.75 -10.66
N LYS A 594 19.26 23.02 -11.93
CA LYS A 594 18.27 23.36 -12.97
C LYS A 594 17.38 22.16 -13.29
N ALA A 595 17.95 20.97 -13.41
CA ALA A 595 17.19 19.74 -13.65
C ALA A 595 16.22 19.47 -12.48
N ARG A 596 16.69 19.61 -11.23
CA ARG A 596 15.84 19.48 -10.04
C ARG A 596 14.68 20.46 -10.05
N TYR A 597 14.93 21.73 -10.35
CA TYR A 597 13.88 22.75 -10.44
C TYR A 597 12.81 22.41 -11.50
N ILE A 598 13.22 21.91 -12.66
CA ILE A 598 12.30 21.48 -13.72
C ILE A 598 11.45 20.28 -13.24
N THR A 599 12.09 19.25 -12.69
CA THR A 599 11.39 18.07 -12.15
C THR A 599 10.42 18.45 -11.03
N ASP A 600 10.84 19.30 -10.09
CA ASP A 600 9.99 19.77 -8.99
C ASP A 600 8.82 20.61 -9.53
N SER A 601 9.04 21.45 -10.53
CA SER A 601 7.97 22.23 -11.16
C SER A 601 6.96 21.33 -11.88
N ALA A 602 7.41 20.26 -12.54
CA ALA A 602 6.53 19.29 -13.20
C ALA A 602 5.64 18.56 -12.19
N TYR A 603 6.21 18.09 -11.08
CA TYR A 603 5.41 17.49 -10.01
C TYR A 603 4.46 18.49 -9.35
N ARG A 604 4.88 19.74 -9.15
CA ARG A 604 3.98 20.77 -8.62
C ARG A 604 2.77 21.01 -9.52
N MET A 605 2.99 21.02 -10.84
CA MET A 605 1.92 21.17 -11.82
C MET A 605 0.97 19.98 -11.81
N LEU A 606 1.50 18.76 -11.74
CA LEU A 606 0.72 17.54 -11.59
C LEU A 606 -0.11 17.58 -10.29
N ASP A 607 0.49 17.99 -9.18
CA ASP A 607 -0.19 18.05 -7.88
C ASP A 607 -1.29 19.10 -7.87
N TRP A 608 -1.08 20.27 -8.51
CA TRP A 608 -2.14 21.26 -8.72
C TRP A 608 -3.30 20.66 -9.51
N ALA A 609 -3.03 20.03 -10.65
CA ALA A 609 -4.08 19.45 -11.49
C ALA A 609 -4.86 18.35 -10.75
N LEU A 610 -4.15 17.45 -10.09
CA LEU A 610 -4.73 16.37 -9.32
C LEU A 610 -5.55 16.88 -8.13
N GLY A 611 -5.03 17.84 -7.37
CA GLY A 611 -5.74 18.42 -6.24
C GLY A 611 -7.04 19.12 -6.66
N TYR A 612 -7.01 19.92 -7.73
CA TYR A 612 -8.25 20.52 -8.26
C TYR A 612 -9.26 19.48 -8.75
N MET A 613 -8.80 18.42 -9.42
CA MET A 613 -9.67 17.32 -9.84
C MET A 613 -10.34 16.63 -8.64
N LEU A 614 -9.57 16.34 -7.59
CA LEU A 614 -10.09 15.73 -6.36
C LEU A 614 -11.05 16.67 -5.62
N PHE A 615 -10.71 17.94 -5.44
CA PHE A 615 -11.61 18.91 -4.81
C PHE A 615 -12.89 19.14 -5.61
N GLY A 616 -12.82 19.18 -6.95
CA GLY A 616 -14.02 19.26 -7.79
C GLY A 616 -14.99 18.10 -7.52
N PHE A 617 -14.45 16.89 -7.35
CA PHE A 617 -15.23 15.72 -6.98
C PHE A 617 -15.72 15.77 -5.52
N LEU A 618 -14.88 16.18 -4.57
CA LEU A 618 -15.26 16.30 -3.15
C LEU A 618 -16.34 17.36 -2.94
N PHE A 619 -16.25 18.52 -3.58
CA PHE A 619 -17.27 19.57 -3.53
C PHE A 619 -18.58 19.08 -4.12
N LEU A 620 -18.56 18.38 -5.27
CA LEU A 620 -19.74 17.80 -5.88
C LEU A 620 -20.48 16.86 -4.91
N LEU A 621 -19.73 15.97 -4.25
CA LEU A 621 -20.32 15.01 -3.30
C LEU A 621 -20.75 15.65 -1.98
N SER A 622 -20.01 16.64 -1.50
CA SER A 622 -20.37 17.40 -0.30
C SER A 622 -21.66 18.20 -0.52
N PHE A 623 -21.87 18.71 -1.74
CA PHE A 623 -23.09 19.41 -2.12
C PHE A 623 -24.33 18.50 -2.09
N LEU A 624 -24.19 17.21 -2.42
CA LEU A 624 -25.30 16.25 -2.40
C LEU A 624 -25.79 15.91 -1.00
N GLN A 625 -25.01 16.16 0.06
CA GLN A 625 -25.26 15.90 1.49
C GLN A 625 -25.55 14.44 1.90
N ILE A 626 -26.16 13.63 1.04
CA ILE A 626 -26.50 12.22 1.26
C ILE A 626 -25.24 11.40 1.55
N VAL A 627 -24.11 11.76 0.92
CA VAL A 627 -22.85 11.03 1.03
C VAL A 627 -22.28 11.09 2.45
N ASP A 628 -22.35 12.25 3.13
CA ASP A 628 -21.90 12.39 4.53
C ASP A 628 -22.76 11.53 5.47
N ILE A 629 -24.08 11.50 5.25
CA ILE A 629 -25.01 10.69 6.05
C ILE A 629 -24.71 9.20 5.86
N MET A 630 -24.51 8.75 4.62
CA MET A 630 -24.15 7.37 4.30
C MET A 630 -22.81 6.98 4.91
N GLN A 631 -21.79 7.82 4.77
CA GLN A 631 -20.47 7.62 5.38
C GLN A 631 -20.61 7.45 6.89
N GLY A 632 -21.35 8.35 7.54
CA GLY A 632 -21.66 8.33 8.96
C GLY A 632 -22.30 7.02 9.42
N ALA A 633 -23.35 6.59 8.71
CA ALA A 633 -24.16 5.41 9.07
C ALA A 633 -23.43 4.08 8.82
N LEU A 634 -22.65 3.99 7.74
CA LEU A 634 -21.99 2.75 7.34
C LEU A 634 -20.69 2.50 8.11
N LEU A 635 -19.91 3.56 8.38
CA LEU A 635 -18.55 3.41 8.90
C LEU A 635 -18.44 3.51 10.42
N PHE A 636 -19.36 4.23 11.08
CA PHE A 636 -19.23 4.54 12.51
C PHE A 636 -20.38 3.97 13.32
N ASN A 637 -20.07 3.42 14.50
CA ASN A 637 -21.08 2.87 15.39
C ASN A 637 -22.02 3.97 15.91
N MET A 638 -23.34 3.82 15.75
CA MET A 638 -24.36 4.83 16.13
C MET A 638 -24.27 5.31 17.59
N LYS A 639 -23.87 4.46 18.55
CA LYS A 639 -23.71 4.88 19.96
C LYS A 639 -22.48 5.78 20.15
N PHE A 640 -21.43 5.53 19.39
CA PHE A 640 -20.19 6.31 19.38
C PHE A 640 -20.33 7.58 18.52
N ALA A 641 -21.08 7.50 17.42
CA ALA A 641 -21.48 8.64 16.59
C ALA A 641 -22.36 9.65 17.36
N LYS A 642 -23.24 9.19 18.26
CA LYS A 642 -23.98 10.07 19.18
C LYS A 642 -23.07 10.78 20.21
N ALA A 643 -22.02 10.11 20.68
CA ALA A 643 -20.99 10.75 21.50
C ALA A 643 -20.19 11.78 20.68
N LEU A 644 -19.90 11.47 19.41
CA LEU A 644 -19.30 12.41 18.46
C LEU A 644 -20.19 13.63 18.22
N GLN A 645 -21.51 13.44 18.06
CA GLN A 645 -22.48 14.51 17.88
C GLN A 645 -22.54 15.44 19.10
N ARG A 646 -22.36 14.91 20.32
CA ARG A 646 -22.15 15.73 21.52
C ARG A 646 -20.82 16.48 21.52
N SER A 647 -19.74 15.86 21.04
CA SER A 647 -18.46 16.58 20.85
C SER A 647 -18.57 17.69 19.81
N ARG A 648 -19.33 17.49 18.72
CA ARG A 648 -19.60 18.50 17.68
C ARG A 648 -20.26 19.76 18.27
N LEU A 649 -21.22 19.59 19.18
CA LEU A 649 -21.88 20.70 19.89
C LEU A 649 -20.96 21.44 20.86
N LEU A 650 -19.94 20.76 21.38
CA LEU A 650 -18.92 21.35 22.24
C LEU A 650 -17.86 22.07 21.39
N GLU A 651 -17.37 21.46 20.32
CA GLU A 651 -16.38 22.02 19.41
C GLU A 651 -16.91 23.22 18.60
N SER A 652 -18.18 23.21 18.18
CA SER A 652 -18.80 24.34 17.48
C SER A 652 -18.89 25.61 18.34
N ASN A 653 -18.87 25.46 19.67
CA ASN A 653 -18.86 26.59 20.60
C ASN A 653 -17.45 27.15 20.84
N PHE A 654 -16.39 26.53 20.31
CA PHE A 654 -15.00 26.89 20.61
C PHE A 654 -14.07 27.12 19.40
N PHE A 655 -14.47 26.83 18.15
CA PHE A 655 -13.57 26.97 17.02
C PHE A 655 -13.70 28.29 16.25
N SER A 656 -12.66 29.11 16.35
CA SER A 656 -12.28 30.10 15.33
C SER A 656 -11.80 29.39 14.05
N SER A 657 -11.84 30.06 12.89
CA SER A 657 -11.50 29.46 11.59
C SER A 657 -10.08 28.87 11.57
N TYR A 658 -9.78 27.96 10.62
CA TYR A 658 -8.41 27.46 10.43
C TYR A 658 -7.42 28.61 10.24
N VAL A 659 -7.83 29.66 9.50
CA VAL A 659 -7.07 30.89 9.30
C VAL A 659 -6.77 31.58 10.63
N ASP A 660 -7.74 31.67 11.53
CA ASP A 660 -7.55 32.28 12.85
C ASP A 660 -6.54 31.51 13.69
N ARG A 661 -6.58 30.17 13.69
CA ARG A 661 -5.61 29.34 14.43
C ARG A 661 -4.21 29.39 13.83
N ALA A 662 -4.11 29.44 12.50
CA ALA A 662 -2.83 29.61 11.80
C ALA A 662 -2.24 30.99 12.08
N MET A 663 -3.06 32.05 12.02
CA MET A 663 -2.69 33.43 12.35
C MET A 663 -2.30 33.57 13.82
N GLU A 664 -2.99 32.91 14.75
CA GLU A 664 -2.69 32.97 16.17
C GLU A 664 -1.32 32.34 16.48
N ARG A 665 -0.95 31.25 15.80
CA ARG A 665 0.40 30.65 15.91
C ARG A 665 1.47 31.52 15.26
N VAL A 666 1.21 32.08 14.08
CA VAL A 666 2.13 33.04 13.45
C VAL A 666 2.36 34.24 14.36
N THR A 667 1.30 34.76 14.98
CA THR A 667 1.37 35.85 15.95
C THR A 667 2.14 35.44 17.21
N LYS A 668 1.97 34.20 17.67
CA LYS A 668 2.70 33.67 18.84
C LYS A 668 4.18 33.51 18.56
N ASN A 669 4.55 32.95 17.40
CA ASN A 669 5.94 32.83 16.94
C ASN A 669 6.58 34.21 16.74
N LEU A 670 5.86 35.17 16.13
CA LEU A 670 6.33 36.56 16.00
C LEU A 670 6.53 37.23 17.36
N LYS A 671 5.64 37.00 18.32
CA LYS A 671 5.79 37.50 19.70
C LYS A 671 6.99 36.85 20.40
N GLU A 672 7.25 35.58 20.15
CA GLU A 672 8.40 34.85 20.72
C GLU A 672 9.73 35.34 20.11
N GLU A 673 9.77 35.55 18.80
CA GLU A 673 10.91 36.19 18.10
C GLU A 673 11.14 37.63 18.56
N GLN A 674 10.07 38.44 18.73
CA GLN A 674 10.17 39.80 19.26
C GLN A 674 10.64 39.82 20.72
N ARG A 675 10.25 38.81 21.52
CA ARG A 675 10.70 38.67 22.90
C ARG A 675 12.17 38.29 22.98
N LEU A 676 12.64 37.42 22.09
CA LEU A 676 14.05 37.06 21.94
C LEU A 676 14.89 38.21 21.37
N ALA A 677 14.32 39.05 20.51
CA ALA A 677 14.98 40.25 19.98
C ALA A 677 14.97 41.45 20.96
N GLY A 678 14.05 41.45 21.93
CA GLY A 678 13.88 42.51 22.93
C GLY A 678 14.65 42.27 24.24
N GLU A 679 15.27 41.11 24.44
CA GLU A 679 16.15 40.87 25.59
C GLU A 679 17.54 41.49 25.34
N PRO A 680 18.00 42.45 26.17
CA PRO A 680 19.34 42.98 26.04
C PRO A 680 20.35 41.87 26.32
N HIS A 681 21.27 41.65 25.39
CA HIS A 681 22.40 40.73 25.54
C HIS A 681 23.19 41.04 26.83
N SER A 682 22.82 40.38 27.92
CA SER A 682 23.69 40.27 29.09
C SER A 682 24.70 39.18 28.79
N GLY A 683 25.92 39.61 28.49
CA GLY A 683 27.04 38.73 28.19
C GLY A 683 27.30 37.75 29.33
N ARG A 684 27.06 36.47 29.08
CA ARG A 684 27.74 35.35 29.73
C ARG A 684 28.07 34.29 28.69
N PRO A 685 29.31 33.77 28.65
CA PRO A 685 29.67 32.73 27.71
C PRO A 685 28.96 31.42 28.08
N PRO A 686 28.62 30.57 27.11
CA PRO A 686 27.92 29.32 27.39
C PRO A 686 28.87 28.35 28.09
N VAL A 687 28.54 28.01 29.33
CA VAL A 687 29.16 26.90 30.06
C VAL A 687 28.66 25.61 29.42
N SER A 688 29.59 24.83 28.84
CA SER A 688 29.36 23.46 28.39
C SER A 688 28.90 22.59 29.56
N ARG A 689 27.64 22.17 29.57
CA ARG A 689 27.19 21.02 30.37
C ARG A 689 26.85 19.87 29.45
N SER A 690 27.84 19.00 29.28
CA SER A 690 27.61 17.59 29.00
C SER A 690 26.87 16.98 30.18
N SER A 691 25.71 16.37 29.95
CA SER A 691 25.23 15.31 30.83
C SER A 691 24.44 14.29 30.02
N SER A 692 25.15 13.21 29.72
CA SER A 692 24.64 11.86 29.61
C SER A 692 23.55 11.53 30.64
N LYS A 693 22.50 10.85 30.18
CA LYS A 693 21.62 9.86 30.85
C LYS A 693 20.60 9.49 29.77
N VAL A 694 20.65 8.37 29.05
CA VAL A 694 20.74 6.94 29.45
C VAL A 694 19.77 6.62 30.59
N ALA A 695 18.53 6.31 30.19
CA ALA A 695 17.80 5.11 30.58
C ALA A 695 16.77 4.83 29.47
#